data_AF-A0A8D1HE25-F1
#
_entry.id   AF-A0A8D1HE25-F1
#
_cell.length_a   1.000
_cell.length_b   1.000
_cell.length_c   1.000
_cell.angle_alpha   90.00
_cell.angle_beta   90.00
_cell.angle_gamma   90.00
#
_symmetry.space_group_name_H-M   'P 1'
#
loop_
_entity.id
_entity.type
_entity.pdbx_description
1 polymer ?
#
loop_
_entity_poly.entity_id
_entity_poly.type
_entity_poly.pdbx_seq_one_letter_code
_entity_poly.pdbx_strand_id
1 'polypeptide(L)'
;MDESALTLGTIDVSYLPNSSEYSIGRCKHASEEWGECGFRPPVFRSATLKWKESLMSRKRPFVGRCCYSCTPQSWDRFFNPSIPSLGLRNVIYINETHTRHRGWLARRLSYVLFIQERDVHKGMFATNVTENVLNSSRLTGWVLLKLFNSFFWNIQIHKGQLEMVKAATEMNLPLIFLPVHRSHIDYLLLTFILFCHNIKAPYIASGNNLNIPIFSTLIHKLGGFFIRRRLDETPDGQKDILYRALLHGHIVELLRQQQFLEIFLEGTRSRSGKTSCARAGLLSVVVDTLSTNTIPDILIIPVGISYDRIIEGHYNGEQLGKPKKNESLWSVARGVIRMLRKNYGCVRVDFAQPFSLKEYLESQSQKPVSAPLSLEQALLPAILPSRPSDAVDEGTDMSINESRNAADESFRRRLIANLAEHILFTASKSCAIMSTHIVACLLLYRHRQGIDLSTLVEDFFVMKEEVLARDFDLGFSGNSEDVVMHAIQLLGNCITITHTSRNDEFFITPSTTVPSVFELNFYSNGVLHVFIMEAIIACSLYAVLKKRGSGGPASPSLISQEQLVRKAASLCYLLSNEGTISLPCQTFYQICHETVGRFIQYGILTVAEQDDQEDISPSLAEQHWDKKLPEPLSWRSDEEDEDSDFGEEQRDCYLKVSQSKEHQQFITFLQRLLGPLLEAYSSAAIFIHNFSGPVPEPEYLQKLHKYLINRTERRVAVYAESATYCLVKNAVKMFKDIGVSVHGLRCESARSSLSSFCFGLACWSHLGVGWPLREAVSAGSGRQAFLGMQEGCVEGEAPSAQIDLNVPEFSWFSSSF
;
A
#
# COMPACT_ATOMS: atom_id res chain seq x y z
N MET A 1 -0.03 -63.42 12.69
CA MET A 1 -0.36 -62.51 11.58
C MET A 1 -1.38 -61.57 12.16
N ASP A 2 -0.93 -60.47 12.73
CA ASP A 2 -1.77 -59.57 13.51
C ASP A 2 -1.42 -58.11 13.17
N GLU A 3 -2.48 -57.33 13.02
CA GLU A 3 -2.49 -55.88 12.89
C GLU A 3 -1.76 -55.22 14.07
N SER A 4 -0.99 -54.16 13.78
CA SER A 4 -0.61 -53.20 14.81
C SER A 4 -0.48 -51.80 14.21
N ALA A 5 -1.29 -50.90 14.77
CA ALA A 5 -1.31 -49.47 14.51
C ALA A 5 0.03 -48.83 14.89
N LEU A 6 0.55 -47.96 14.02
CA LEU A 6 1.71 -47.12 14.27
C LEU A 6 1.28 -45.84 15.01
N THR A 7 1.59 -45.79 16.30
CA THR A 7 1.54 -44.60 17.15
C THR A 7 2.76 -43.71 16.88
N LEU A 8 2.52 -42.43 16.58
CA LEU A 8 3.56 -41.40 16.54
C LEU A 8 4.09 -41.13 17.95
N GLY A 9 5.40 -41.29 18.12
CA GLY A 9 6.11 -41.08 19.37
C GLY A 9 6.16 -39.61 19.80
N THR A 10 5.83 -39.42 21.08
CA THR A 10 6.05 -38.24 21.92
C THR A 10 7.53 -37.87 21.96
N ILE A 11 7.86 -36.60 21.68
CA ILE A 11 9.21 -36.06 21.87
C ILE A 11 9.35 -35.57 23.31
N ASP A 12 10.33 -36.16 24.00
CA ASP A 12 10.69 -35.99 25.40
C ASP A 12 11.38 -34.63 25.64
N VAL A 13 10.89 -33.88 26.63
CA VAL A 13 11.46 -32.58 27.07
C VAL A 13 12.12 -32.82 28.43
N SER A 14 13.42 -33.11 28.41
CA SER A 14 14.24 -33.17 29.62
C SER A 14 15.66 -32.70 29.35
N TYR A 15 16.30 -32.15 30.40
CA TYR A 15 17.66 -31.58 30.50
C TYR A 15 17.82 -30.06 30.40
N LEU A 16 17.35 -29.37 31.44
CA LEU A 16 17.98 -28.15 31.99
C LEU A 16 19.03 -28.57 33.05
N PRO A 17 20.27 -28.05 33.05
CA PRO A 17 21.17 -28.19 34.19
C PRO A 17 21.06 -26.98 35.14
N ASN A 18 21.02 -27.30 36.45
CA ASN A 18 20.92 -26.39 37.58
C ASN A 18 22.28 -26.21 38.31
N SER A 19 22.39 -25.12 39.10
CA SER A 19 23.42 -24.72 40.10
C SER A 19 24.68 -23.99 39.55
N SER A 20 25.16 -22.87 40.11
CA SER A 20 25.24 -22.35 41.51
C SER A 20 25.34 -20.80 41.49
N GLU A 21 24.52 -20.02 42.21
CA GLU A 21 24.53 -19.55 43.63
C GLU A 21 25.33 -18.25 43.94
N TYR A 22 24.76 -17.44 44.88
CA TYR A 22 25.08 -16.08 45.40
C TYR A 22 24.39 -14.91 44.66
N SER A 23 23.50 -14.07 45.24
CA SER A 23 23.04 -13.84 46.62
C SER A 23 21.64 -13.20 46.57
N ILE A 24 20.67 -13.74 47.31
CA ILE A 24 19.29 -13.23 47.37
C ILE A 24 19.21 -12.08 48.38
N GLY A 25 19.08 -10.85 47.87
CA GLY A 25 18.54 -9.70 48.59
C GLY A 25 17.03 -9.63 48.38
N ARG A 26 16.30 -9.89 49.46
CA ARG A 26 14.83 -9.87 49.60
C ARG A 26 14.22 -8.54 49.08
N CYS A 27 13.38 -8.58 48.05
CA CYS A 27 12.38 -7.53 47.83
C CYS A 27 11.04 -8.16 47.42
N LYS A 28 10.00 -7.63 48.07
CA LYS A 28 8.66 -8.18 48.21
C LYS A 28 7.88 -8.11 46.89
N HIS A 29 6.98 -9.07 46.70
CA HIS A 29 5.87 -8.96 45.77
C HIS A 29 5.13 -7.63 45.96
N ALA A 30 5.07 -6.81 44.92
CA ALA A 30 4.08 -5.76 44.77
C ALA A 30 3.16 -6.17 43.61
N SER A 31 1.96 -6.64 43.95
CA SER A 31 0.83 -6.52 43.04
C SER A 31 0.54 -5.02 42.91
N GLU A 32 0.81 -4.43 41.75
CA GLU A 32 0.39 -3.06 41.47
C GLU A 32 -1.12 -3.06 41.19
N GLU A 33 -1.88 -2.80 42.26
CA GLU A 33 -3.20 -2.20 42.17
C GLU A 33 -3.05 -0.81 41.53
N TRP A 34 -3.63 -0.65 40.34
CA TRP A 34 -3.74 0.65 39.70
C TRP A 34 -4.76 1.49 40.49
N GLY A 35 -4.26 2.50 41.20
CA GLY A 35 -5.10 3.50 41.85
C GLY A 35 -5.97 4.24 40.84
N GLU A 36 -7.26 4.35 41.15
CA GLU A 36 -8.20 5.21 40.45
C GLU A 36 -7.80 6.67 40.61
N CYS A 37 -7.11 7.23 39.62
CA CYS A 37 -7.01 8.67 39.43
C CYS A 37 -8.04 9.08 38.37
N GLY A 38 -9.02 9.88 38.79
CA GLY A 38 -10.13 10.35 37.97
C GLY A 38 -9.68 11.19 36.78
N PHE A 39 -9.48 10.54 35.64
CA PHE A 39 -9.41 11.17 34.32
C PHE A 39 -10.45 10.52 33.40
N ARG A 40 -11.32 11.33 32.80
CA ARG A 40 -12.31 10.87 31.81
C ARG A 40 -11.56 10.34 30.56
N PRO A 41 -11.97 9.20 29.96
CA PRO A 41 -11.19 8.53 28.92
C PRO A 41 -11.40 9.13 27.51
N PRO A 42 -10.35 9.18 26.63
CA PRO A 42 -10.48 9.54 25.21
C PRO A 42 -11.03 8.39 24.31
N VAL A 43 -11.61 8.64 23.09
CA VAL A 43 -12.36 7.61 22.29
C VAL A 43 -11.50 6.42 21.89
N PHE A 44 -10.17 6.54 21.88
CA PHE A 44 -9.33 5.37 21.65
C PHE A 44 -9.50 4.29 22.73
N ARG A 45 -10.17 4.61 23.86
CA ARG A 45 -10.71 3.62 24.79
C ARG A 45 -12.21 3.36 24.68
N SER A 46 -13.05 4.28 24.19
CA SER A 46 -14.51 4.08 24.19
C SER A 46 -14.99 3.11 23.10
N ALA A 47 -14.38 3.13 21.91
CA ALA A 47 -14.62 2.08 20.92
C ALA A 47 -14.09 0.72 21.42
N THR A 48 -13.18 0.75 22.39
CA THR A 48 -12.61 -0.46 22.98
C THR A 48 -13.33 -0.98 24.21
N LEU A 49 -14.27 -0.31 24.88
CA LEU A 49 -14.77 -0.86 26.15
C LEU A 49 -15.54 -2.19 25.99
N LYS A 50 -16.24 -2.42 24.87
CA LYS A 50 -16.78 -3.75 24.50
C LYS A 50 -15.74 -4.71 23.88
N TRP A 51 -14.58 -4.21 23.47
CA TRP A 51 -13.52 -4.93 22.74
C TRP A 51 -12.27 -5.23 23.59
N LYS A 52 -12.07 -4.52 24.71
CA LYS A 52 -10.89 -4.53 25.59
C LYS A 52 -10.81 -5.82 26.39
N GLU A 53 -11.96 -6.43 26.70
CA GLU A 53 -12.03 -7.76 27.31
C GLU A 53 -11.64 -8.88 26.32
N SER A 54 -11.72 -8.65 25.00
CA SER A 54 -11.31 -9.63 23.98
C SER A 54 -9.87 -9.43 23.48
N LEU A 55 -9.33 -8.20 23.54
CA LEU A 55 -8.02 -7.85 22.96
C LEU A 55 -6.82 -8.16 23.85
N MET A 56 -6.96 -8.10 25.18
CA MET A 56 -5.85 -8.39 26.11
C MET A 56 -5.36 -9.86 26.07
N SER A 57 -6.01 -10.71 25.26
CA SER A 57 -5.62 -12.11 25.00
C SER A 57 -5.23 -12.41 23.55
N ARG A 58 -5.23 -11.43 22.62
CA ARG A 58 -4.91 -11.70 21.21
C ARG A 58 -3.41 -11.93 20.99
N LYS A 59 -3.10 -13.12 20.47
CA LYS A 59 -1.82 -13.41 19.81
C LYS A 59 -1.68 -12.54 18.55
N ARG A 60 -0.45 -12.19 18.14
CA ARG A 60 -0.18 -11.48 16.88
C ARG A 60 -0.96 -12.13 15.73
N PRO A 61 -1.66 -11.34 14.89
CA PRO A 61 -2.43 -11.90 13.79
C PRO A 61 -1.49 -12.56 12.79
N PHE A 62 -1.90 -13.69 12.24
CA PHE A 62 -1.20 -14.26 11.10
C PHE A 62 -1.65 -13.55 9.82
N VAL A 63 -0.72 -12.84 9.20
CA VAL A 63 -0.95 -12.11 7.95
C VAL A 63 -0.55 -12.93 6.73
N GLY A 64 -1.23 -12.69 5.61
CA GLY A 64 -0.89 -13.30 4.32
C GLY A 64 -1.55 -14.65 4.04
N ARG A 65 -2.73 -14.96 4.58
CA ARG A 65 -3.55 -16.07 4.05
C ARG A 65 -3.88 -15.83 2.57
N CYS A 66 -3.93 -16.87 1.76
CA CYS A 66 -4.42 -16.77 0.38
C CYS A 66 -5.94 -16.50 0.38
N CYS A 67 -6.51 -16.14 -0.78
CA CYS A 67 -7.93 -15.84 -0.86
C CYS A 67 -8.75 -17.13 -0.87
N TYR A 68 -9.64 -17.31 0.10
CA TYR A 68 -10.54 -18.46 0.17
C TYR A 68 -11.43 -18.59 -1.07
N SER A 69 -11.94 -17.47 -1.61
CA SER A 69 -12.82 -17.49 -2.78
C SER A 69 -12.11 -17.89 -4.08
N CYS A 70 -10.81 -17.60 -4.20
CA CYS A 70 -10.04 -17.87 -5.42
C CYS A 70 -9.23 -19.17 -5.35
N THR A 71 -8.83 -19.58 -4.14
CA THR A 71 -7.97 -20.77 -3.92
C THR A 71 -8.39 -21.50 -2.62
N PRO A 72 -9.61 -22.07 -2.54
CA PRO A 72 -10.12 -22.73 -1.34
C PRO A 72 -9.30 -23.97 -0.90
N GLN A 73 -8.83 -24.79 -1.83
CA GLN A 73 -8.02 -25.98 -1.53
C GLN A 73 -6.64 -25.58 -0.97
N SER A 74 -5.97 -24.61 -1.61
CA SER A 74 -4.70 -24.09 -1.08
C SER A 74 -4.87 -23.42 0.29
N TRP A 75 -6.04 -22.81 0.54
CA TRP A 75 -6.36 -22.13 1.79
C TRP A 75 -6.31 -23.08 2.99
N ASP A 76 -6.79 -24.32 2.85
CA ASP A 76 -6.75 -25.32 3.91
C ASP A 76 -5.41 -26.07 4.00
N ARG A 77 -4.70 -26.25 2.88
CA ARG A 77 -3.58 -27.19 2.78
C ARG A 77 -2.31 -26.77 3.53
N PHE A 78 -1.92 -25.50 3.42
CA PHE A 78 -0.61 -25.03 3.88
C PHE A 78 -0.64 -24.35 5.24
N PHE A 79 -1.82 -24.07 5.79
CA PHE A 79 -1.96 -23.34 7.04
C PHE A 79 -2.42 -24.27 8.17
N ASN A 80 -1.70 -24.24 9.29
CA ASN A 80 -2.08 -24.92 10.53
C ASN A 80 -2.32 -23.86 11.63
N PRO A 81 -3.38 -23.98 12.47
CA PRO A 81 -3.62 -23.08 13.61
C PRO A 81 -2.46 -22.93 14.61
N SER A 82 -1.50 -23.86 14.63
CA SER A 82 -0.29 -23.76 15.46
C SER A 82 0.75 -22.79 14.90
N ILE A 83 0.72 -22.49 13.60
CA ILE A 83 1.71 -21.65 12.90
C ILE A 83 1.95 -20.31 13.59
N PRO A 84 0.93 -19.51 13.96
CA PRO A 84 1.13 -18.18 14.55
C PRO A 84 1.85 -18.22 15.90
N SER A 85 1.85 -19.36 16.59
CA SER A 85 2.48 -19.52 17.90
C SER A 85 4.00 -19.72 17.84
N LEU A 86 4.55 -20.01 16.65
CA LEU A 86 5.97 -20.34 16.47
C LEU A 86 6.92 -19.14 16.56
N GLY A 87 6.36 -17.91 16.57
CA GLY A 87 7.09 -16.68 16.83
C GLY A 87 8.08 -16.26 15.74
N LEU A 88 8.89 -15.27 16.09
CA LEU A 88 9.83 -14.60 15.19
C LEU A 88 11.25 -15.09 15.42
N ARG A 89 12.04 -15.13 14.36
CA ARG A 89 13.47 -15.47 14.39
C ARG A 89 14.29 -14.39 13.72
N ASN A 90 15.38 -13.99 14.36
CA ASN A 90 16.43 -13.19 13.73
C ASN A 90 17.35 -14.10 12.90
N VAL A 91 17.40 -13.89 11.59
CA VAL A 91 18.19 -14.69 10.64
C VAL A 91 19.69 -14.43 10.78
N ILE A 92 20.08 -13.19 11.09
CA ILE A 92 21.49 -12.78 11.13
C ILE A 92 22.14 -13.07 12.48
N TYR A 93 21.35 -13.32 13.53
CA TYR A 93 21.88 -13.63 14.85
C TYR A 93 22.28 -15.09 14.98
N ILE A 94 23.59 -15.36 14.94
CA ILE A 94 24.16 -16.71 15.02
C ILE A 94 25.08 -16.84 16.23
N ASN A 95 24.74 -17.76 17.13
CA ASN A 95 25.52 -18.13 18.30
C ASN A 95 25.87 -19.64 18.27
N GLU A 96 26.59 -20.12 19.29
CA GLU A 96 27.00 -21.52 19.43
C GLU A 96 25.82 -22.51 19.43
N THR A 97 24.66 -22.13 19.99
CA THR A 97 23.48 -23.02 20.07
C THR A 97 22.84 -23.28 18.71
N HIS A 98 23.15 -22.47 17.70
CA HIS A 98 22.72 -22.68 16.33
C HIS A 98 23.65 -23.59 15.51
N THR A 99 24.79 -23.99 16.08
CA THR A 99 25.77 -24.89 15.46
C THR A 99 25.82 -26.20 16.22
N ARG A 100 26.17 -27.30 15.55
CA ARG A 100 26.34 -28.60 16.23
C ARG A 100 27.60 -28.65 17.11
N HIS A 101 28.48 -27.68 16.93
CA HIS A 101 29.76 -27.57 17.63
C HIS A 101 29.62 -26.76 18.92
N ARG A 102 30.31 -27.19 19.98
CA ARG A 102 30.36 -26.49 21.28
C ARG A 102 31.79 -26.12 21.67
N GLY A 103 31.95 -25.11 22.51
CA GLY A 103 33.21 -24.63 23.06
C GLY A 103 33.70 -23.29 22.50
N TRP A 104 34.88 -22.87 22.96
CA TRP A 104 35.46 -21.55 22.67
C TRP A 104 35.63 -21.27 21.17
N LEU A 105 36.07 -22.26 20.39
CA LEU A 105 36.26 -22.11 18.96
C LEU A 105 34.92 -21.91 18.23
N ALA A 106 33.87 -22.64 18.65
CA ALA A 106 32.53 -22.52 18.10
C ALA A 106 31.91 -21.13 18.35
N ARG A 107 32.20 -20.51 19.50
CA ARG A 107 31.77 -19.12 19.78
C ARG A 107 32.41 -18.10 18.85
N ARG A 108 33.69 -18.30 18.49
CA ARG A 108 34.43 -17.37 17.60
C ARG A 108 34.17 -17.61 16.13
N LEU A 109 33.87 -18.84 15.74
CA LEU A 109 33.65 -19.25 14.36
C LEU A 109 32.20 -19.63 14.07
N SER A 110 31.24 -19.25 14.92
CA SER A 110 29.82 -19.64 14.81
C SER A 110 29.26 -19.37 13.41
N TYR A 111 29.57 -18.22 12.84
CA TYR A 111 29.20 -17.81 11.49
C TYR A 111 29.79 -18.73 10.41
N VAL A 112 31.06 -19.13 10.54
CA VAL A 112 31.72 -20.01 9.56
C VAL A 112 31.16 -21.42 9.68
N LEU A 113 31.05 -21.94 10.91
CA LEU A 113 30.52 -23.27 11.19
C LEU A 113 29.06 -23.39 10.74
N PHE A 114 28.22 -22.39 11.04
CA PHE A 114 26.83 -22.37 10.63
C PHE A 114 26.66 -22.44 9.10
N ILE A 115 27.53 -21.76 8.35
CA ILE A 115 27.49 -21.74 6.88
C ILE A 115 28.08 -23.05 6.31
N GLN A 116 29.11 -23.61 6.95
CA GLN A 116 29.69 -24.90 6.57
C GLN A 116 28.71 -26.07 6.78
N GLU A 117 27.86 -25.98 7.82
CA GLU A 117 26.80 -26.96 8.10
C GLU A 117 25.63 -26.91 7.11
N ARG A 118 25.57 -25.90 6.22
CA ARG A 118 24.53 -25.83 5.19
C ARG A 118 24.76 -26.89 4.12
N ASP A 119 23.69 -27.60 3.78
CA ASP A 119 23.70 -28.56 2.67
C ASP A 119 23.67 -27.80 1.35
N VAL A 120 24.69 -28.02 0.51
CA VAL A 120 24.85 -27.38 -0.79
C VAL A 120 24.84 -28.48 -1.84
N HIS A 121 23.65 -28.96 -2.21
CA HIS A 121 23.48 -29.94 -3.28
C HIS A 121 23.48 -29.28 -4.67
N LYS A 122 23.71 -30.07 -5.73
CA LYS A 122 23.87 -29.61 -7.13
C LYS A 122 22.69 -28.76 -7.66
N GLY A 123 21.52 -28.87 -7.05
CA GLY A 123 20.31 -28.12 -7.41
C GLY A 123 20.11 -26.79 -6.68
N MET A 124 20.98 -26.41 -5.72
CA MET A 124 20.76 -25.22 -4.91
C MET A 124 21.14 -23.90 -5.61
N PHE A 125 22.05 -23.95 -6.59
CA PHE A 125 22.50 -22.81 -7.40
C PHE A 125 22.81 -23.26 -8.85
N ALA A 126 22.90 -22.31 -9.79
CA ALA A 126 23.06 -22.60 -11.23
C ALA A 126 24.29 -23.45 -11.58
N THR A 127 24.14 -24.31 -12.59
CA THR A 127 25.06 -25.41 -12.98
C THR A 127 26.35 -24.98 -13.69
N ASN A 128 26.57 -23.70 -13.97
CA ASN A 128 27.78 -23.26 -14.67
C ASN A 128 28.93 -22.98 -13.69
N VAL A 129 29.97 -23.82 -13.77
CA VAL A 129 31.24 -23.80 -13.00
C VAL A 129 31.17 -24.46 -11.62
N THR A 130 30.61 -25.66 -11.56
CA THR A 130 30.22 -26.39 -10.35
C THR A 130 31.35 -26.85 -9.41
N GLU A 131 32.62 -26.92 -9.81
CA GLU A 131 33.70 -27.40 -8.91
C GLU A 131 34.49 -26.30 -8.18
N ASN A 132 34.73 -25.13 -8.80
CA ASN A 132 35.38 -23.99 -8.13
C ASN A 132 34.38 -23.10 -7.33
N VAL A 133 33.07 -23.27 -7.55
CA VAL A 133 32.00 -22.42 -7.01
C VAL A 133 31.35 -22.97 -5.73
N LEU A 134 31.47 -24.26 -5.41
CA LEU A 134 30.98 -24.80 -4.13
C LEU A 134 31.67 -24.16 -2.90
N ASN A 135 32.92 -23.69 -3.06
CA ASN A 135 33.58 -22.83 -2.08
C ASN A 135 33.07 -21.37 -2.14
N SER A 136 32.62 -20.89 -3.31
CA SER A 136 32.10 -19.55 -3.49
C SER A 136 30.68 -19.36 -2.94
N SER A 137 29.79 -20.35 -2.93
CA SER A 137 28.41 -20.16 -2.42
C SER A 137 28.38 -20.05 -0.90
N ARG A 138 29.14 -20.90 -0.20
CA ARG A 138 29.40 -20.79 1.24
C ARG A 138 30.08 -19.47 1.58
N LEU A 139 31.12 -19.09 0.82
CA LEU A 139 31.78 -17.80 1.00
C LEU A 139 30.80 -16.64 0.78
N THR A 140 29.99 -16.68 -0.27
CA THR A 140 28.96 -15.67 -0.55
C THR A 140 27.93 -15.59 0.59
N GLY A 141 27.41 -16.72 1.08
CA GLY A 141 26.50 -16.75 2.21
C GLY A 141 27.11 -16.17 3.49
N TRP A 142 28.38 -16.50 3.77
CA TRP A 142 29.11 -15.92 4.89
C TRP A 142 29.35 -14.42 4.74
N VAL A 143 29.73 -13.95 3.54
CA VAL A 143 29.90 -12.53 3.22
C VAL A 143 28.58 -11.79 3.38
N LEU A 144 27.47 -12.32 2.86
CA LEU A 144 26.13 -11.72 3.00
C LEU A 144 25.71 -11.65 4.46
N LEU A 145 25.91 -12.72 5.22
CA LEU A 145 25.63 -12.75 6.66
C LEU A 145 26.43 -11.67 7.41
N LYS A 146 27.73 -11.52 7.11
CA LYS A 146 28.57 -10.46 7.71
C LYS A 146 28.17 -9.06 7.26
N LEU A 147 27.85 -8.89 5.98
CA LEU A 147 27.36 -7.64 5.43
C LEU A 147 26.07 -7.21 6.15
N PHE A 148 25.05 -8.06 6.14
CA PHE A 148 23.76 -7.75 6.76
C PHE A 148 23.89 -7.44 8.24
N ASN A 149 24.69 -8.23 8.98
CA ASN A 149 24.95 -7.99 10.39
C ASN A 149 25.75 -6.70 10.67
N SER A 150 26.35 -6.07 9.65
CA SER A 150 27.08 -4.81 9.81
C SER A 150 26.17 -3.57 9.75
N PHE A 151 24.99 -3.65 9.13
CA PHE A 151 24.14 -2.46 8.92
C PHE A 151 22.66 -2.65 9.24
N PHE A 152 22.19 -3.90 9.43
CA PHE A 152 20.90 -4.18 10.05
C PHE A 152 21.08 -4.65 11.49
N TRP A 153 20.21 -4.16 12.37
CA TRP A 153 20.11 -4.62 13.74
C TRP A 153 19.51 -6.03 13.81
N ASN A 154 18.47 -6.28 13.01
CA ASN A 154 17.71 -7.52 13.03
C ASN A 154 17.08 -7.79 11.66
N ILE A 155 17.15 -9.04 11.20
CA ILE A 155 16.36 -9.52 10.05
C ILE A 155 15.37 -10.54 10.58
N GLN A 156 14.12 -10.12 10.74
CA GLN A 156 13.06 -10.90 11.35
C GLN A 156 12.28 -11.68 10.31
N ILE A 157 11.98 -12.94 10.63
CA ILE A 157 11.08 -13.80 9.86
C ILE A 157 10.18 -14.57 10.82
N HIS A 158 8.93 -14.77 10.44
CA HIS A 158 8.04 -15.63 11.17
C HIS A 158 8.36 -17.11 10.92
N LYS A 159 8.70 -17.86 11.98
CA LYS A 159 9.09 -19.28 11.86
C LYS A 159 8.01 -20.13 11.21
N GLY A 160 6.76 -19.92 11.59
CA GLY A 160 5.63 -20.64 11.00
C GLY A 160 5.42 -20.37 9.50
N GLN A 161 5.69 -19.15 9.01
CA GLN A 161 5.58 -18.86 7.58
C GLN A 161 6.66 -19.62 6.79
N LEU A 162 7.86 -19.72 7.35
CA LEU A 162 8.95 -20.50 6.77
C LEU A 162 8.61 -22.00 6.72
N GLU A 163 7.92 -22.53 7.74
CA GLU A 163 7.45 -23.93 7.72
C GLU A 163 6.46 -24.19 6.59
N MET A 164 5.56 -23.24 6.27
CA MET A 164 4.69 -23.36 5.09
C MET A 164 5.50 -23.44 3.79
N VAL A 165 6.54 -22.60 3.64
CA VAL A 165 7.40 -22.61 2.45
C VAL A 165 8.17 -23.93 2.33
N LYS A 166 8.61 -24.51 3.47
CA LYS A 166 9.24 -25.83 3.49
C LYS A 166 8.27 -26.93 3.07
N ALA A 167 7.05 -26.94 3.61
CA ALA A 167 6.01 -27.88 3.21
C ALA A 167 5.66 -27.74 1.71
N ALA A 168 5.68 -26.53 1.15
CA ALA A 168 5.53 -26.30 -0.29
C ALA A 168 6.70 -26.86 -1.12
N THR A 169 7.92 -26.83 -0.58
CA THR A 169 9.11 -27.42 -1.23
C THR A 169 9.00 -28.94 -1.33
N GLU A 170 8.39 -29.61 -0.35
CA GLU A 170 8.21 -31.07 -0.32
C GLU A 170 7.29 -31.59 -1.44
N MET A 171 6.48 -30.72 -2.05
CA MET A 171 5.64 -31.09 -3.18
C MET A 171 6.38 -31.28 -4.51
N ASN A 172 7.68 -30.93 -4.58
CA ASN A 172 8.49 -31.03 -5.80
C ASN A 172 7.85 -30.28 -6.99
N LEU A 173 7.22 -29.13 -6.72
CA LEU A 173 6.68 -28.20 -7.72
C LEU A 173 7.58 -26.95 -7.83
N PRO A 174 7.62 -26.26 -8.98
CA PRO A 174 8.27 -24.97 -9.07
C PRO A 174 7.60 -23.96 -8.12
N LEU A 175 8.40 -23.29 -7.29
CA LEU A 175 7.96 -22.18 -6.45
C LEU A 175 8.31 -20.85 -7.10
N ILE A 176 7.35 -19.93 -7.14
CA ILE A 176 7.57 -18.56 -7.65
C ILE A 176 7.35 -17.58 -6.50
N PHE A 177 8.44 -16.94 -6.08
CA PHE A 177 8.43 -15.89 -5.08
C PHE A 177 8.15 -14.54 -5.75
N LEU A 178 7.14 -13.85 -5.24
CA LEU A 178 6.66 -12.58 -5.78
C LEU A 178 6.70 -11.49 -4.70
N PRO A 179 7.90 -10.94 -4.43
CA PRO A 179 8.08 -9.89 -3.43
C PRO A 179 7.60 -8.51 -3.90
N VAL A 180 7.16 -7.69 -2.94
CA VAL A 180 7.11 -6.22 -3.10
C VAL A 180 8.53 -5.66 -3.25
N HIS A 181 8.69 -4.59 -4.04
CA HIS A 181 10.03 -4.05 -4.34
C HIS A 181 10.28 -2.70 -3.67
N ARG A 182 11.11 -2.69 -2.62
CA ARG A 182 11.43 -1.48 -1.83
C ARG A 182 12.89 -1.04 -2.00
N SER A 183 13.82 -1.98 -2.15
CA SER A 183 15.27 -1.72 -2.14
C SER A 183 16.02 -2.59 -3.15
N HIS A 184 17.21 -2.17 -3.62
CA HIS A 184 18.08 -3.06 -4.39
C HIS A 184 18.62 -4.24 -3.59
N ILE A 185 18.44 -4.23 -2.27
CA ILE A 185 18.88 -5.35 -1.44
C ILE A 185 17.87 -6.49 -1.39
N ASP A 186 16.63 -6.27 -1.84
CA ASP A 186 15.53 -7.26 -1.79
C ASP A 186 15.95 -8.59 -2.44
N TYR A 187 16.58 -8.53 -3.62
CA TYR A 187 17.09 -9.69 -4.38
C TYR A 187 18.03 -10.58 -3.54
N LEU A 188 18.96 -9.92 -2.85
CA LEU A 188 19.98 -10.60 -2.05
C LEU A 188 19.39 -11.08 -0.72
N LEU A 189 18.47 -10.30 -0.16
CA LEU A 189 17.84 -10.58 1.12
C LEU A 189 17.01 -11.86 1.05
N LEU A 190 16.12 -11.99 0.05
CA LEU A 190 15.27 -13.17 -0.09
C LEU A 190 16.11 -14.43 -0.35
N THR A 191 17.05 -14.34 -1.29
CA THR A 191 17.99 -15.43 -1.60
C THR A 191 18.80 -15.86 -0.37
N PHE A 192 19.31 -14.90 0.40
CA PHE A 192 20.06 -15.15 1.63
C PHE A 192 19.21 -15.87 2.70
N ILE A 193 17.98 -15.42 2.89
CA ILE A 193 17.03 -16.00 3.83
C ILE A 193 16.76 -17.48 3.49
N LEU A 194 16.46 -17.77 2.22
CA LEU A 194 16.17 -19.14 1.78
C LEU A 194 17.41 -20.03 1.95
N PHE A 195 18.59 -19.51 1.60
CA PHE A 195 19.86 -20.19 1.84
C PHE A 195 20.11 -20.51 3.32
N CYS A 196 19.89 -19.56 4.23
CA CYS A 196 20.01 -19.79 5.68
C CYS A 196 19.07 -20.88 6.22
N HIS A 197 18.02 -21.20 5.48
CA HIS A 197 16.99 -22.17 5.86
C HIS A 197 17.02 -23.48 5.05
N ASN A 198 18.08 -23.72 4.27
CA ASN A 198 18.24 -24.90 3.39
C ASN A 198 17.12 -25.04 2.35
N ILE A 199 16.55 -23.92 1.91
CA ILE A 199 15.60 -23.88 0.81
C ILE A 199 16.37 -23.48 -0.44
N LYS A 200 16.09 -24.15 -1.56
CA LYS A 200 16.71 -23.88 -2.85
C LYS A 200 16.55 -22.39 -3.22
N ALA A 201 17.64 -21.77 -3.65
CA ALA A 201 17.62 -20.36 -4.02
C ALA A 201 16.87 -20.15 -5.35
N PRO A 202 16.07 -19.08 -5.48
CA PRO A 202 15.37 -18.78 -6.71
C PRO A 202 16.28 -18.12 -7.75
N TYR A 203 15.99 -18.34 -9.03
CA TYR A 203 16.59 -17.58 -10.13
C TYR A 203 15.95 -16.19 -10.17
N ILE A 204 16.81 -15.17 -10.14
CA ILE A 204 16.40 -13.78 -9.96
C ILE A 204 16.23 -13.09 -11.31
N ALA A 205 15.02 -12.66 -11.61
CA ALA A 205 14.72 -11.79 -12.75
C ALA A 205 15.10 -10.33 -12.44
N SER A 206 16.32 -9.91 -12.82
CA SER A 206 16.86 -8.57 -12.49
C SER A 206 16.88 -7.62 -13.69
N GLY A 207 16.64 -6.33 -13.50
CA GLY A 207 16.76 -5.35 -14.60
C GLY A 207 18.22 -5.10 -15.01
N ASN A 208 18.49 -4.95 -16.31
CA ASN A 208 19.84 -4.68 -16.85
C ASN A 208 20.57 -3.45 -16.26
N ASN A 209 19.84 -2.50 -15.69
CA ASN A 209 20.39 -1.33 -14.97
C ASN A 209 21.24 -1.71 -13.74
N LEU A 210 21.17 -2.96 -13.28
CA LEU A 210 21.94 -3.51 -12.16
C LEU A 210 23.20 -4.26 -12.62
N ASN A 211 23.52 -4.25 -13.93
CA ASN A 211 24.72 -4.90 -14.47
C ASN A 211 26.00 -4.10 -14.16
N ILE A 212 26.31 -3.97 -12.88
CA ILE A 212 27.50 -3.31 -12.33
C ILE A 212 28.49 -4.43 -11.94
N PRO A 213 29.75 -4.45 -12.39
CA PRO A 213 30.69 -5.58 -12.26
C PRO A 213 30.63 -6.40 -10.95
N ILE A 214 30.62 -5.76 -9.79
CA ILE A 214 30.57 -6.47 -8.48
C ILE A 214 29.19 -7.10 -8.24
N PHE A 215 28.12 -6.32 -8.42
CA PHE A 215 26.75 -6.75 -8.17
C PHE A 215 26.27 -7.75 -9.23
N SER A 216 26.68 -7.57 -10.47
CA SER A 216 26.44 -8.47 -11.60
C SER A 216 27.09 -9.83 -11.38
N THR A 217 28.36 -9.86 -10.96
CA THR A 217 29.03 -11.12 -10.62
C THR A 217 28.32 -11.85 -9.49
N LEU A 218 27.87 -11.12 -8.46
CA LEU A 218 27.13 -11.70 -7.34
C LEU A 218 25.77 -12.25 -7.77
N ILE A 219 24.96 -11.48 -8.49
CA ILE A 219 23.66 -11.89 -9.03
C ILE A 219 23.81 -13.13 -9.89
N HIS A 220 24.75 -13.13 -10.84
CA HIS A 220 24.99 -14.30 -11.71
C HIS A 220 25.41 -15.54 -10.92
N LYS A 221 26.27 -15.39 -9.91
CA LYS A 221 26.65 -16.49 -9.01
C LYS A 221 25.46 -17.03 -8.20
N LEU A 222 24.48 -16.19 -7.91
CA LEU A 222 23.24 -16.58 -7.22
C LEU A 222 22.16 -17.12 -8.17
N GLY A 223 22.45 -17.23 -9.48
CA GLY A 223 21.48 -17.72 -10.48
C GLY A 223 20.58 -16.63 -11.06
N GLY A 224 20.89 -15.35 -10.85
CA GLY A 224 20.15 -14.26 -11.47
C GLY A 224 20.49 -14.04 -12.94
N PHE A 225 19.50 -13.58 -13.69
CA PHE A 225 19.62 -13.21 -15.10
C PHE A 225 19.07 -11.79 -15.33
N PHE A 226 19.63 -11.10 -16.32
CA PHE A 226 19.30 -9.71 -16.60
C PHE A 226 18.26 -9.57 -17.71
N ILE A 227 17.23 -8.78 -17.42
CA ILE A 227 16.10 -8.50 -18.30
C ILE A 227 16.15 -7.03 -18.76
N ARG A 228 15.88 -6.78 -20.04
CA ARG A 228 15.75 -5.42 -20.58
C ARG A 228 14.49 -4.76 -20.04
N ARG A 229 14.60 -3.48 -19.67
CA ARG A 229 13.48 -2.73 -19.06
C ARG A 229 12.38 -2.39 -20.05
N ARG A 230 12.74 -2.20 -21.33
CA ARG A 230 11.82 -2.11 -22.46
C ARG A 230 12.12 -3.30 -23.37
N LEU A 231 11.11 -4.13 -23.58
CA LEU A 231 11.20 -5.27 -24.51
C LEU A 231 11.18 -4.81 -25.98
N ASP A 232 10.91 -3.52 -26.21
CA ASP A 232 10.68 -2.88 -27.51
C ASP A 232 11.79 -1.85 -27.83
N GLU A 233 13.06 -2.27 -27.69
CA GLU A 233 14.24 -1.40 -27.81
C GLU A 233 14.78 -1.22 -29.24
N THR A 234 14.06 -1.63 -30.28
CA THR A 234 14.50 -1.29 -31.65
C THR A 234 14.40 0.23 -31.86
N PRO A 235 15.30 0.86 -32.63
CA PRO A 235 15.28 2.30 -32.91
C PRO A 235 13.92 2.80 -33.44
N ASP A 236 13.15 1.90 -34.06
CA ASP A 236 11.85 2.15 -34.69
C ASP A 236 10.66 1.87 -33.76
N GLY A 237 10.90 1.52 -32.48
CA GLY A 237 9.84 1.21 -31.50
C GLY A 237 9.12 -0.12 -31.73
N GLN A 238 9.68 -1.01 -32.56
CA GLN A 238 9.15 -2.36 -32.78
C GLN A 238 9.57 -3.32 -31.66
N LYS A 239 8.70 -4.28 -31.37
CA LYS A 239 8.93 -5.33 -30.36
C LYS A 239 10.12 -6.20 -30.77
N ASP A 240 11.08 -6.42 -29.89
CA ASP A 240 12.19 -7.35 -30.14
C ASP A 240 11.68 -8.79 -29.98
N ILE A 241 11.16 -9.35 -31.08
CA ILE A 241 10.54 -10.68 -31.11
C ILE A 241 11.53 -11.76 -30.69
N LEU A 242 12.78 -11.68 -31.14
CA LEU A 242 13.83 -12.65 -30.82
C LEU A 242 14.15 -12.64 -29.33
N TYR A 243 14.37 -11.46 -28.75
CA TYR A 243 14.65 -11.35 -27.32
C TYR A 243 13.50 -11.90 -26.47
N ARG A 244 12.25 -11.58 -26.85
CA ARG A 244 11.05 -12.11 -26.17
C ARG A 244 10.96 -13.63 -26.27
N ALA A 245 11.23 -14.21 -27.44
CA ALA A 245 11.22 -15.66 -27.63
C ALA A 245 12.32 -16.36 -26.81
N LEU A 246 13.53 -15.79 -26.77
CA LEU A 246 14.63 -16.31 -25.95
C LEU A 246 14.32 -16.26 -24.45
N LEU A 247 13.80 -15.12 -23.97
CA LEU A 247 13.39 -14.96 -22.58
C LEU A 247 12.27 -15.94 -22.21
N HIS A 248 11.28 -16.10 -23.09
CA HIS A 248 10.20 -17.06 -22.94
C HIS A 248 10.75 -18.49 -22.83
N GLY A 249 11.57 -18.92 -23.80
CA GLY A 249 12.18 -20.26 -23.80
C GLY A 249 13.04 -20.52 -22.57
N HIS A 250 13.77 -19.51 -22.09
CA HIS A 250 14.58 -19.63 -20.87
C HIS A 250 13.71 -19.88 -19.63
N ILE A 251 12.62 -19.12 -19.43
CA ILE A 251 11.73 -19.29 -18.28
C ILE A 251 11.03 -20.65 -18.33
N VAL A 252 10.53 -21.06 -19.51
CA VAL A 252 9.92 -22.39 -19.70
C VAL A 252 10.88 -23.50 -19.28
N GLU A 253 12.14 -23.40 -19.69
CA GLU A 253 13.16 -24.41 -19.35
C GLU A 253 13.48 -24.43 -17.84
N LEU A 254 13.59 -23.27 -17.20
CA LEU A 254 13.77 -23.18 -15.75
C LEU A 254 12.59 -23.84 -15.00
N LEU A 255 11.36 -23.58 -15.45
CA LEU A 255 10.16 -24.17 -14.85
C LEU A 255 10.11 -25.69 -15.08
N ARG A 256 10.47 -26.19 -16.28
CA ARG A 256 10.59 -27.63 -16.58
C ARG A 256 11.58 -28.34 -15.66
N GLN A 257 12.69 -27.67 -15.36
CA GLN A 257 13.72 -28.15 -14.43
C GLN A 257 13.33 -27.98 -12.95
N GLN A 258 12.07 -27.62 -12.65
CA GLN A 258 11.56 -27.37 -11.30
C GLN A 258 12.44 -26.38 -10.52
N GLN A 259 12.95 -25.36 -11.21
CA GLN A 259 13.70 -24.27 -10.59
C GLN A 259 12.74 -23.25 -9.98
N PHE A 260 13.16 -22.65 -8.88
CA PHE A 260 12.38 -21.59 -8.25
C PHE A 260 12.70 -20.26 -8.92
N LEU A 261 11.74 -19.35 -8.97
CA LEU A 261 11.90 -18.04 -9.60
C LEU A 261 11.57 -16.93 -8.62
N GLU A 262 12.27 -15.80 -8.72
CA GLU A 262 11.96 -14.57 -8.01
C GLU A 262 11.63 -13.48 -9.04
N ILE A 263 10.41 -12.95 -8.98
CA ILE A 263 9.90 -11.98 -9.95
C ILE A 263 9.26 -10.78 -9.22
N PHE A 264 9.71 -9.57 -9.54
CA PHE A 264 9.11 -8.34 -9.03
C PHE A 264 8.03 -7.84 -9.97
N LEU A 265 6.76 -8.04 -9.60
CA LEU A 265 5.61 -7.66 -10.43
C LEU A 265 5.51 -6.15 -10.66
N GLU A 266 6.01 -5.31 -9.75
CA GLU A 266 6.03 -3.85 -9.93
C GLU A 266 6.96 -3.41 -11.08
N GLY A 267 7.97 -4.23 -11.42
CA GLY A 267 9.02 -3.94 -12.40
C GLY A 267 10.00 -2.81 -12.01
N THR A 268 9.70 -2.05 -10.97
CA THR A 268 10.54 -0.99 -10.40
C THR A 268 10.32 -0.86 -8.90
N ARG A 269 11.38 -0.54 -8.16
CA ARG A 269 11.31 -0.19 -6.74
C ARG A 269 10.32 0.95 -6.48
N SER A 270 9.55 0.85 -5.41
CA SER A 270 8.68 1.91 -4.91
C SER A 270 9.48 3.15 -4.52
N ARG A 271 9.02 4.33 -4.97
CA ARG A 271 9.60 5.65 -4.67
C ARG A 271 8.76 6.48 -3.72
N SER A 272 7.51 6.09 -3.53
CA SER A 272 6.55 6.75 -2.66
C SER A 272 6.32 5.99 -1.36
N GLY A 273 6.82 4.75 -1.23
CA GLY A 273 6.46 3.86 -0.13
C GLY A 273 5.13 3.13 -0.37
N LYS A 274 4.45 3.39 -1.49
CA LYS A 274 3.26 2.65 -1.95
C LYS A 274 3.62 1.57 -2.97
N THR A 275 2.87 0.48 -3.00
CA THR A 275 3.04 -0.59 -4.00
C THR A 275 2.55 -0.09 -5.35
N SER A 276 3.37 -0.24 -6.39
CA SER A 276 3.04 0.23 -7.75
C SER A 276 2.10 -0.75 -8.47
N CYS A 277 1.46 -0.30 -9.56
CA CYS A 277 0.67 -1.18 -10.42
C CYS A 277 1.51 -2.33 -10.99
N ALA A 278 0.91 -3.52 -11.07
CA ALA A 278 1.56 -4.71 -11.59
C ALA A 278 1.92 -4.62 -13.08
N ARG A 279 2.99 -5.32 -13.45
CA ARG A 279 3.41 -5.59 -14.83
C ARG A 279 3.43 -7.09 -15.06
N ALA A 280 2.41 -7.56 -15.77
CA ALA A 280 2.16 -8.97 -16.03
C ALA A 280 3.19 -9.70 -16.93
N GLY A 281 4.22 -9.03 -17.45
CA GLY A 281 5.01 -9.55 -18.59
C GLY A 281 5.73 -10.88 -18.37
N LEU A 282 6.31 -11.13 -17.19
CA LEU A 282 6.93 -12.43 -16.87
C LEU A 282 5.90 -13.42 -16.33
N LEU A 283 4.89 -12.92 -15.62
CA LEU A 283 3.81 -13.72 -15.09
C LEU A 283 2.97 -14.35 -16.22
N SER A 284 2.82 -13.68 -17.36
CA SER A 284 2.15 -14.24 -18.52
C SER A 284 2.87 -15.48 -19.05
N VAL A 285 4.22 -15.46 -19.09
CA VAL A 285 5.02 -16.63 -19.51
C VAL A 285 4.81 -17.80 -18.58
N VAL A 286 4.74 -17.55 -17.26
CA VAL A 286 4.46 -18.57 -16.25
C VAL A 286 3.08 -19.19 -16.46
N VAL A 287 2.05 -18.36 -16.63
CA VAL A 287 0.67 -18.81 -16.88
C VAL A 287 0.59 -19.60 -18.18
N ASP A 288 1.18 -19.09 -19.27
CA ASP A 288 1.19 -19.74 -20.58
C ASP A 288 1.89 -21.11 -20.51
N THR A 289 2.99 -21.21 -19.76
CA THR A 289 3.71 -22.49 -19.54
C THR A 289 2.81 -23.52 -18.83
N LEU A 290 2.05 -23.09 -17.82
CA LEU A 290 1.12 -23.96 -17.13
C LEU A 290 -0.05 -24.37 -18.04
N SER A 291 -0.62 -23.43 -18.81
CA SER A 291 -1.71 -23.70 -19.76
C SER A 291 -1.32 -24.69 -20.86
N THR A 292 -0.04 -24.75 -21.25
CA THR A 292 0.45 -25.78 -22.19
C THR A 292 0.56 -27.19 -21.57
N ASN A 293 0.20 -27.37 -20.30
CA ASN A 293 0.32 -28.61 -19.52
C ASN A 293 1.74 -29.20 -19.54
N THR A 294 2.76 -28.36 -19.72
CA THR A 294 4.17 -28.76 -19.67
C THR A 294 4.57 -29.21 -18.25
N ILE A 295 3.89 -28.67 -17.24
CA ILE A 295 4.18 -28.85 -15.81
C ILE A 295 2.84 -29.08 -15.11
N PRO A 296 2.77 -29.97 -14.10
CA PRO A 296 1.51 -30.30 -13.44
C PRO A 296 0.87 -29.09 -12.71
N ASP A 297 1.68 -28.29 -12.01
CA ASP A 297 1.25 -27.10 -11.28
C ASP A 297 2.47 -26.24 -10.87
N ILE A 298 2.21 -25.01 -10.44
CA ILE A 298 3.18 -24.04 -9.93
C ILE A 298 2.63 -23.42 -8.66
N LEU A 299 3.45 -23.33 -7.61
CA LEU A 299 3.05 -22.68 -6.35
C LEU A 299 3.52 -21.23 -6.32
N ILE A 300 2.60 -20.32 -6.10
CA ILE A 300 2.85 -18.89 -5.98
C ILE A 300 3.02 -18.52 -4.51
N ILE A 301 4.07 -17.76 -4.20
CA ILE A 301 4.38 -17.29 -2.84
C ILE A 301 4.51 -15.76 -2.87
N PRO A 302 3.46 -15.01 -2.49
CA PRO A 302 3.57 -13.57 -2.27
C PRO A 302 4.51 -13.28 -1.09
N VAL A 303 5.37 -12.26 -1.20
CA VAL A 303 6.33 -11.92 -0.14
C VAL A 303 6.25 -10.44 0.22
N GLY A 304 5.97 -10.15 1.50
CA GLY A 304 6.03 -8.82 2.07
C GLY A 304 7.43 -8.51 2.61
N ILE A 305 7.94 -7.31 2.35
CA ILE A 305 9.22 -6.83 2.89
C ILE A 305 9.04 -5.43 3.46
N SER A 306 9.37 -5.28 4.74
CA SER A 306 9.27 -4.03 5.50
C SER A 306 10.60 -3.62 6.10
N TYR A 307 10.92 -2.33 6.03
CA TYR A 307 12.17 -1.75 6.51
C TYR A 307 11.89 -0.62 7.48
N ASP A 308 12.58 -0.56 8.62
CA ASP A 308 12.56 0.66 9.43
C ASP A 308 13.17 1.83 8.66
N ARG A 309 14.32 1.61 8.01
CA ARG A 309 14.95 2.57 7.09
C ARG A 309 15.50 1.88 5.84
N ILE A 310 15.31 2.52 4.68
CA ILE A 310 15.82 2.00 3.41
C ILE A 310 17.24 2.53 3.20
N ILE A 311 18.11 1.65 2.74
CA ILE A 311 19.55 1.90 2.53
C ILE A 311 19.80 3.06 1.55
N GLU A 312 18.98 3.11 0.51
CA GLU A 312 19.19 3.94 -0.67
C GLU A 312 18.79 5.41 -0.44
N GLY A 313 18.08 5.68 0.67
CA GLY A 313 18.03 6.91 1.46
C GLY A 313 17.71 8.26 0.81
N HIS A 314 17.63 8.41 -0.52
CA HIS A 314 17.42 9.72 -1.17
C HIS A 314 16.61 9.58 -2.47
N TYR A 315 15.39 9.02 -2.39
CA TYR A 315 14.45 9.10 -3.51
C TYR A 315 13.97 10.52 -3.78
N ASN A 316 14.27 11.47 -2.90
CA ASN A 316 13.95 12.89 -3.04
C ASN A 316 14.31 13.43 -4.42
N GLY A 317 15.44 13.05 -5.02
CA GLY A 317 15.79 13.47 -6.37
C GLY A 317 14.80 12.99 -7.44
N GLU A 318 14.38 11.73 -7.38
CA GLU A 318 13.40 11.13 -8.29
C GLU A 318 11.97 11.63 -7.99
N GLN A 319 11.63 11.82 -6.71
CA GLN A 319 10.37 12.43 -6.26
C GLN A 319 10.29 13.92 -6.61
N LEU A 320 11.43 14.58 -6.84
CA LEU A 320 11.53 15.92 -7.44
C LEU A 320 11.55 15.89 -8.97
N GLY A 321 11.29 14.74 -9.60
CA GLY A 321 11.19 14.60 -11.05
C GLY A 321 12.54 14.57 -11.79
N LYS A 322 13.68 14.50 -11.07
CA LYS A 322 14.98 14.35 -11.72
C LYS A 322 15.06 12.96 -12.36
N PRO A 323 15.64 12.83 -13.57
CA PRO A 323 15.78 11.54 -14.22
C PRO A 323 16.61 10.60 -13.35
N LYS A 324 16.26 9.31 -13.37
CA LYS A 324 17.01 8.27 -12.68
C LYS A 324 18.45 8.28 -13.19
N LYS A 325 19.39 8.58 -12.31
CA LYS A 325 20.82 8.51 -12.63
C LYS A 325 21.27 7.05 -12.54
N ASN A 326 22.01 6.59 -13.55
CA ASN A 326 22.74 5.33 -13.43
C ASN A 326 23.80 5.50 -12.34
N GLU A 327 23.88 4.55 -11.41
CA GLU A 327 24.85 4.60 -10.33
C GLU A 327 26.24 4.26 -10.90
N SER A 328 27.21 5.17 -10.74
CA SER A 328 28.60 4.89 -11.13
C SER A 328 29.24 3.92 -10.14
N LEU A 329 30.24 3.13 -10.58
CA LEU A 329 30.98 2.20 -9.71
C LEU A 329 31.50 2.85 -8.43
N TRP A 330 31.99 4.09 -8.55
CA TRP A 330 32.49 4.86 -7.42
C TRP A 330 31.39 5.39 -6.50
N SER A 331 30.19 5.66 -7.05
CA SER A 331 29.00 5.97 -6.25
C SER A 331 28.55 4.75 -5.45
N VAL A 332 28.55 3.57 -6.07
CA VAL A 332 28.21 2.30 -5.39
C VAL A 332 29.23 1.98 -4.30
N ALA A 333 30.53 2.06 -4.58
CA ALA A 333 31.58 1.78 -3.60
C ALA A 333 31.50 2.72 -2.37
N ARG A 334 31.32 4.03 -2.59
CA ARG A 334 31.07 4.97 -1.49
C ARG A 334 29.76 4.71 -0.79
N GLY A 335 28.72 4.31 -1.52
CA GLY A 335 27.43 3.90 -0.99
C GLY A 335 27.55 2.73 -0.03
N VAL A 336 28.29 1.68 -0.42
CA VAL A 336 28.57 0.50 0.41
C VAL A 336 29.36 0.88 1.66
N ILE A 337 30.41 1.70 1.54
CA ILE A 337 31.17 2.17 2.71
C ILE A 337 30.27 2.98 3.66
N ARG A 338 29.39 3.84 3.13
CA ARG A 338 28.43 4.60 3.94
C ARG A 338 27.38 3.69 4.57
N MET A 339 26.94 2.66 3.84
CA MET A 339 25.99 1.65 4.32
C MET A 339 26.57 0.90 5.52
N LEU A 340 27.82 0.44 5.44
CA LEU A 340 28.48 -0.27 6.54
C LEU A 340 28.72 0.58 7.80
N ARG A 341 28.65 1.91 7.68
CA ARG A 341 28.82 2.85 8.80
C ARG A 341 27.51 3.33 9.42
N LYS A 342 26.36 2.95 8.86
CA LYS A 342 25.04 3.37 9.34
C LYS A 342 24.21 2.17 9.76
N ASN A 343 23.46 2.35 10.83
CA ASN A 343 22.42 1.41 11.23
C ASN A 343 21.11 1.78 10.52
N TYR A 344 20.50 0.82 9.82
CA TYR A 344 19.21 0.98 9.13
C TYR A 344 18.03 0.38 9.89
N GLY A 345 18.25 -0.06 11.14
CA GLY A 345 17.22 -0.62 11.99
C GLY A 345 16.92 -2.08 11.65
N CYS A 346 15.66 -2.48 11.77
CA CYS A 346 15.20 -3.82 11.52
C CYS A 346 14.62 -3.98 10.11
N VAL A 347 14.70 -5.20 9.60
CA VAL A 347 13.98 -5.64 8.40
C VAL A 347 13.06 -6.78 8.79
N ARG A 348 11.85 -6.77 8.26
CA ARG A 348 10.88 -7.84 8.43
C ARG A 348 10.49 -8.40 7.07
N VAL A 349 10.64 -9.71 6.91
CA VAL A 349 10.22 -10.45 5.71
C VAL A 349 9.11 -11.41 6.10
N ASP A 350 7.98 -11.29 5.42
CA ASP A 350 6.79 -12.10 5.66
C ASP A 350 6.43 -12.90 4.40
N PHE A 351 6.45 -14.23 4.51
CA PHE A 351 5.96 -15.10 3.43
C PHE A 351 4.46 -15.32 3.60
N ALA A 352 3.70 -14.95 2.59
CA ALA A 352 2.29 -15.30 2.53
C ALA A 352 2.12 -16.80 2.26
N GLN A 353 0.92 -17.30 2.52
CA GLN A 353 0.54 -18.68 2.29
C GLN A 353 0.73 -19.04 0.80
N PRO A 354 1.50 -20.11 0.51
CA PRO A 354 1.63 -20.62 -0.85
C PRO A 354 0.25 -21.02 -1.40
N PHE A 355 0.02 -20.77 -2.69
CA PHE A 355 -1.20 -21.23 -3.37
C PHE A 355 -0.92 -21.78 -4.76
N SER A 356 -1.75 -22.74 -5.19
CA SER A 356 -1.70 -23.35 -6.50
C SER A 356 -2.14 -22.36 -7.59
N LEU A 357 -1.28 -22.16 -8.58
CA LEU A 357 -1.62 -21.36 -9.75
C LEU A 357 -2.69 -22.05 -10.58
N LYS A 358 -2.62 -23.39 -10.74
CA LYS A 358 -3.62 -24.16 -11.47
C LYS A 358 -5.00 -24.00 -10.86
N GLU A 359 -5.11 -24.17 -9.54
CA GLU A 359 -6.36 -23.99 -8.81
C GLU A 359 -6.96 -22.60 -9.01
N TYR A 360 -6.11 -21.56 -8.95
CA TYR A 360 -6.55 -20.18 -9.19
C TYR A 360 -7.13 -20.02 -10.60
N LEU A 361 -6.43 -20.49 -11.64
CA LEU A 361 -6.87 -20.36 -13.03
C LEU A 361 -8.17 -21.13 -13.29
N GLU A 362 -8.32 -22.33 -12.73
CA GLU A 362 -9.54 -23.14 -12.82
C GLU A 362 -10.72 -22.45 -12.14
N SER A 363 -10.51 -21.90 -10.94
CA SER A 363 -11.54 -21.20 -10.16
C SER A 363 -12.05 -19.95 -10.88
N GLN A 364 -11.14 -19.16 -11.48
CA GLN A 364 -11.51 -17.97 -12.25
C GLN A 364 -12.23 -18.31 -13.56
N SER A 365 -11.91 -19.45 -14.17
CA SER A 365 -12.59 -19.93 -15.37
C SER A 365 -14.03 -20.36 -15.07
N GLN A 366 -14.29 -20.92 -13.88
CA GLN A 366 -15.62 -21.34 -13.43
C GLN A 366 -16.47 -20.19 -12.89
N LYS A 367 -15.84 -19.16 -12.31
CA LYS A 367 -16.48 -17.95 -11.80
C LYS A 367 -15.88 -16.71 -12.47
N PRO A 368 -16.18 -16.44 -13.75
CA PRO A 368 -15.68 -15.25 -14.40
C PRO A 368 -16.21 -14.01 -13.67
N VAL A 369 -15.30 -13.29 -13.01
CA VAL A 369 -15.62 -11.98 -12.42
C VAL A 369 -16.06 -11.07 -13.56
N SER A 370 -17.20 -10.39 -13.37
CA SER A 370 -17.70 -9.41 -14.34
C SER A 370 -16.60 -8.40 -14.68
N ALA A 371 -16.51 -8.00 -15.95
CA ALA A 371 -15.53 -7.01 -16.37
C ALA A 371 -15.67 -5.77 -15.48
N PRO A 372 -14.58 -5.28 -14.84
CA PRO A 372 -14.66 -4.01 -14.14
C PRO A 372 -15.12 -2.95 -15.13
N LEU A 373 -16.10 -2.13 -14.72
CA LEU A 373 -16.56 -0.99 -15.50
C LEU A 373 -15.33 -0.14 -15.89
N SER A 374 -15.30 0.37 -17.13
CA SER A 374 -14.26 1.34 -17.49
C SER A 374 -14.32 2.52 -16.52
N LEU A 375 -13.17 3.14 -16.23
CA LEU A 375 -13.13 4.30 -15.32
C LEU A 375 -14.13 5.39 -15.75
N GLU A 376 -14.25 5.58 -17.07
CA GLU A 376 -15.24 6.43 -17.70
C GLU A 376 -16.68 6.00 -17.33
N GLN A 377 -17.08 4.76 -17.55
CA GLN A 377 -18.43 4.27 -17.19
C GLN A 377 -18.71 4.31 -15.67
N ALA A 378 -17.69 4.09 -14.85
CA ALA A 378 -17.82 4.10 -13.39
C ALA A 378 -17.96 5.52 -12.82
N LEU A 379 -17.25 6.49 -13.40
CA LEU A 379 -17.18 7.85 -12.89
C LEU A 379 -18.12 8.83 -13.62
N LEU A 380 -18.41 8.63 -14.90
CA LEU A 380 -19.31 9.52 -15.66
C LEU A 380 -20.65 9.78 -14.97
N PRO A 381 -21.37 8.77 -14.42
CA PRO A 381 -22.63 9.01 -13.71
C PRO A 381 -22.46 9.91 -12.47
N ALA A 382 -21.30 9.87 -11.82
CA ALA A 382 -20.98 10.72 -10.68
C ALA A 382 -20.51 12.13 -11.10
N ILE A 383 -19.94 12.28 -12.30
CA ILE A 383 -19.38 13.53 -12.84
C ILE A 383 -20.45 14.36 -13.57
N LEU A 384 -21.36 13.70 -14.30
CA LEU A 384 -22.41 14.29 -15.13
C LEU A 384 -23.78 13.66 -14.81
N PRO A 385 -24.51 14.15 -13.79
CA PRO A 385 -25.83 13.61 -13.41
C PRO A 385 -26.94 13.86 -14.44
N SER A 386 -26.66 14.61 -15.52
CA SER A 386 -27.65 15.11 -16.48
C SER A 386 -27.24 14.80 -17.91
N ARG A 387 -27.36 13.53 -18.30
CA ARG A 387 -27.65 13.17 -19.68
C ARG A 387 -28.81 12.15 -19.69
N PRO A 388 -29.86 12.36 -20.50
CA PRO A 388 -30.76 11.27 -20.85
C PRO A 388 -29.96 10.20 -21.59
N SER A 389 -30.28 8.93 -21.35
CA SER A 389 -29.68 7.78 -22.02
C SER A 389 -29.80 7.95 -23.53
N ASP A 390 -28.70 8.32 -24.19
CA ASP A 390 -28.58 8.16 -25.63
C ASP A 390 -28.44 6.65 -25.90
N ALA A 391 -29.34 6.17 -26.74
CA ALA A 391 -29.53 4.77 -27.09
C ALA A 391 -28.21 4.09 -27.49
N VAL A 392 -28.05 2.87 -27.00
CA VAL A 392 -27.05 1.90 -27.47
C VAL A 392 -27.35 1.65 -28.95
N ASP A 393 -26.42 2.05 -29.82
CA ASP A 393 -26.45 1.74 -31.25
C ASP A 393 -26.10 0.25 -31.41
N GLU A 394 -27.12 -0.59 -31.54
CA GLU A 394 -26.99 -1.96 -32.01
C GLU A 394 -26.78 -1.94 -33.52
N GLY A 395 -25.56 -2.23 -33.96
CA GLY A 395 -25.30 -2.61 -35.33
C GLY A 395 -23.83 -2.59 -35.70
N THR A 396 -23.21 -3.76 -35.86
CA THR A 396 -22.65 -4.21 -37.15
C THR A 396 -22.14 -5.65 -36.96
N ASP A 397 -22.82 -6.59 -37.62
CA ASP A 397 -22.37 -7.95 -37.85
C ASP A 397 -21.12 -7.99 -38.75
N MET A 398 -20.28 -9.02 -38.52
CA MET A 398 -19.37 -9.73 -39.47
C MET A 398 -17.89 -9.80 -39.06
N SER A 399 -17.52 -10.88 -38.34
CA SER A 399 -16.44 -11.83 -38.70
C SER A 399 -16.26 -12.88 -37.59
N ILE A 400 -16.89 -14.05 -37.73
CA ILE A 400 -17.11 -15.02 -36.63
C ILE A 400 -15.86 -15.87 -36.26
N ASN A 401 -14.74 -15.77 -36.99
CA ASN A 401 -13.54 -16.59 -36.73
C ASN A 401 -12.33 -15.83 -36.15
N GLU A 402 -12.24 -14.50 -36.29
CA GLU A 402 -11.18 -13.70 -35.63
C GLU A 402 -11.62 -13.18 -34.25
N SER A 403 -12.94 -13.01 -34.02
CA SER A 403 -13.49 -12.48 -32.77
C SER A 403 -13.32 -13.42 -31.57
N ARG A 404 -13.34 -14.74 -31.78
CA ARG A 404 -13.14 -15.75 -30.72
C ARG A 404 -11.72 -15.72 -30.16
N ASN A 405 -10.71 -15.64 -31.03
CA ASN A 405 -9.30 -15.56 -30.61
C ASN A 405 -8.98 -14.22 -29.92
N ALA A 406 -9.58 -13.12 -30.39
CA ALA A 406 -9.42 -11.80 -29.77
C ALA A 406 -10.09 -11.71 -28.39
N ALA A 407 -11.29 -12.27 -28.25
CA ALA A 407 -12.01 -12.33 -26.98
C ALA A 407 -11.26 -13.17 -25.94
N ASP A 408 -10.76 -14.35 -26.34
CA ASP A 408 -9.98 -15.24 -25.48
C ASP A 408 -8.66 -14.59 -25.02
N GLU A 409 -7.95 -13.93 -25.93
CA GLU A 409 -6.74 -13.17 -25.62
C GLU A 409 -7.01 -11.98 -24.67
N SER A 410 -8.17 -11.32 -24.80
CA SER A 410 -8.58 -10.23 -23.91
C SER A 410 -8.93 -10.73 -22.50
N PHE A 411 -9.61 -11.87 -22.41
CA PHE A 411 -9.93 -12.54 -21.16
C PHE A 411 -8.65 -13.00 -20.46
N ARG A 412 -7.74 -13.65 -21.20
CA ARG A 412 -6.44 -14.09 -20.70
C ARG A 412 -5.61 -12.94 -20.13
N ARG A 413 -5.51 -11.82 -20.83
CA ARG A 413 -4.80 -10.62 -20.33
C ARG A 413 -5.41 -10.09 -19.04
N ARG A 414 -6.75 -10.08 -18.95
CA ARG A 414 -7.46 -9.66 -17.73
C ARG A 414 -7.22 -10.62 -16.58
N LEU A 415 -7.26 -11.93 -16.84
CA LEU A 415 -6.97 -12.96 -15.86
C LEU A 415 -5.56 -12.81 -15.27
N ILE A 416 -4.54 -12.59 -16.11
CA ILE A 416 -3.17 -12.39 -15.66
C ILE A 416 -3.02 -11.06 -14.90
N ALA A 417 -3.71 -10.00 -15.32
CA ALA A 417 -3.74 -8.73 -14.60
C ALA A 417 -4.35 -8.88 -13.20
N ASN A 418 -5.51 -9.54 -13.10
CA ASN A 418 -6.19 -9.83 -11.84
C ASN A 418 -5.32 -10.71 -10.93
N LEU A 419 -4.67 -11.74 -11.47
CA LEU A 419 -3.72 -12.56 -10.72
C LEU A 419 -2.58 -11.69 -10.14
N ALA A 420 -1.99 -10.83 -10.96
CA ALA A 420 -0.89 -9.97 -10.54
C ALA A 420 -1.31 -8.97 -9.44
N GLU A 421 -2.50 -8.37 -9.58
CA GLU A 421 -3.08 -7.47 -8.57
C GLU A 421 -3.41 -8.21 -7.28
N HIS A 422 -3.96 -9.42 -7.38
CA HIS A 422 -4.25 -10.27 -6.23
C HIS A 422 -2.97 -10.59 -5.44
N ILE A 423 -1.89 -10.95 -6.14
CA ILE A 423 -0.59 -11.26 -5.52
C ILE A 423 -0.01 -10.02 -4.84
N LEU A 424 -0.01 -8.87 -5.53
CA LEU A 424 0.50 -7.62 -4.96
C LEU A 424 -0.31 -7.16 -3.76
N PHE A 425 -1.64 -7.33 -3.78
CA PHE A 425 -2.50 -7.05 -2.64
C PHE A 425 -2.11 -7.93 -1.44
N THR A 426 -2.01 -9.26 -1.64
CA THR A 426 -1.62 -10.19 -0.57
C THR A 426 -0.23 -9.89 -0.02
N ALA A 427 0.76 -9.64 -0.89
CA ALA A 427 2.13 -9.30 -0.48
C ALA A 427 2.20 -7.95 0.26
N SER A 428 1.44 -6.95 -0.19
CA SER A 428 1.37 -5.65 0.47
C SER A 428 0.67 -5.74 1.82
N LYS A 429 -0.42 -6.52 1.92
CA LYS A 429 -1.16 -6.74 3.17
C LYS A 429 -0.35 -7.54 4.19
N SER A 430 0.56 -8.41 3.73
CA SER A 430 1.45 -9.17 4.62
C SER A 430 2.65 -8.36 5.11
N CYS A 431 2.90 -7.15 4.60
CA CYS A 431 4.00 -6.31 5.07
C CYS A 431 3.74 -5.84 6.52
N ALA A 432 4.64 -6.16 7.44
CA ALA A 432 4.55 -5.66 8.80
C ALA A 432 4.71 -4.13 8.88
N ILE A 433 4.01 -3.49 9.80
CA ILE A 433 4.13 -2.05 10.06
C ILE A 433 5.33 -1.81 10.97
N MET A 434 6.26 -0.96 10.52
CA MET A 434 7.49 -0.61 11.24
C MET A 434 7.26 0.60 12.14
N SER A 435 8.17 0.78 13.11
CA SER A 435 8.10 1.86 14.10
C SER A 435 8.14 3.24 13.44
N THR A 436 9.00 3.40 12.43
CA THR A 436 9.16 4.61 11.63
C THR A 436 7.90 4.96 10.82
N HIS A 437 7.11 3.96 10.39
CA HIS A 437 5.85 4.21 9.68
C HIS A 437 4.83 4.92 10.57
N ILE A 438 4.66 4.45 11.82
CA ILE A 438 3.71 5.01 12.78
C ILE A 438 4.14 6.42 13.19
N VAL A 439 5.40 6.61 13.58
CA VAL A 439 5.91 7.93 14.00
C VAL A 439 5.80 8.95 12.87
N ALA A 440 6.20 8.58 11.64
CA ALA A 440 6.06 9.48 10.49
C ALA A 440 4.60 9.84 10.19
N CYS A 441 3.67 8.88 10.28
CA CYS A 441 2.24 9.12 10.11
C CYS A 441 1.67 10.09 11.16
N LEU A 442 1.99 9.89 12.44
CA LEU A 442 1.53 10.75 13.52
C LEU A 442 2.06 12.18 13.37
N LEU A 443 3.35 12.34 13.05
CA LEU A 443 3.96 13.66 12.86
C LEU A 443 3.37 14.42 11.67
N LEU A 444 3.04 13.75 10.55
CA LEU A 444 2.48 14.42 9.38
C LEU A 444 0.98 14.74 9.52
N TYR A 445 0.19 13.80 10.02
CA TYR A 445 -1.29 13.88 9.92
C TYR A 445 -1.98 14.25 11.23
N ARG A 446 -1.30 14.10 12.38
CA ARG A 446 -1.85 14.47 13.69
C ARG A 446 -1.12 15.67 14.30
N HIS A 447 0.22 15.64 14.29
CA HIS A 447 1.10 16.54 15.07
C HIS A 447 2.03 17.38 14.20
N ARG A 448 1.48 17.98 13.14
CA ARG A 448 2.27 18.74 12.15
C ARG A 448 3.00 19.95 12.72
N GLN A 449 2.50 20.52 13.82
CA GLN A 449 3.11 21.66 14.52
C GLN A 449 4.15 21.24 15.58
N GLY A 450 4.38 19.94 15.74
CA GLY A 450 5.23 19.37 16.79
C GLY A 450 4.43 18.93 18.03
N ILE A 451 5.10 18.12 18.86
CA ILE A 451 4.51 17.49 20.05
C ILE A 451 5.57 17.10 21.08
N ASP A 452 5.18 17.02 22.35
CA ASP A 452 5.98 16.48 23.45
C ASP A 452 6.15 14.95 23.33
N LEU A 453 7.32 14.43 23.71
CA LEU A 453 7.64 13.01 23.61
C LEU A 453 6.64 12.11 24.36
N SER A 454 6.21 12.48 25.55
CA SER A 454 5.26 11.71 26.37
C SER A 454 3.93 11.50 25.63
N THR A 455 3.35 12.57 25.09
CA THR A 455 2.10 12.48 24.31
C THR A 455 2.30 11.73 22.99
N LEU A 456 3.47 11.86 22.34
CA LEU A 456 3.78 11.07 21.14
C LEU A 456 3.83 9.56 21.44
N VAL A 457 4.39 9.17 22.58
CA VAL A 457 4.45 7.76 23.03
C VAL A 457 3.05 7.20 23.30
N GLU A 458 2.17 7.98 23.92
CA GLU A 458 0.77 7.61 24.12
C GLU A 458 0.04 7.40 22.79
N ASP A 459 0.14 8.37 21.87
CA ASP A 459 -0.50 8.28 20.56
C ASP A 459 0.11 7.15 19.69
N PHE A 460 1.40 6.87 19.85
CA PHE A 460 2.05 5.72 19.23
C PHE A 460 1.48 4.40 19.75
N PHE A 461 1.33 4.26 21.07
CA PHE A 461 0.74 3.06 21.67
C PHE A 461 -0.67 2.83 21.15
N VAL A 462 -1.48 3.89 21.08
CA VAL A 462 -2.83 3.85 20.53
C VAL A 462 -2.82 3.42 19.06
N MET A 463 -2.02 4.06 18.21
CA MET A 463 -1.94 3.72 16.78
C MET A 463 -1.49 2.28 16.56
N LYS A 464 -0.56 1.79 17.39
CA LYS A 464 -0.10 0.40 17.38
C LYS A 464 -1.24 -0.58 17.64
N GLU A 465 -2.12 -0.32 18.61
CA GLU A 465 -3.30 -1.17 18.87
C GLU A 465 -4.31 -1.12 17.72
N GLU A 466 -4.54 0.05 17.12
CA GLU A 466 -5.44 0.21 15.96
C GLU A 466 -4.96 -0.55 14.72
N VAL A 467 -3.64 -0.64 14.51
CA VAL A 467 -3.04 -1.44 13.43
C VAL A 467 -3.29 -2.93 13.67
N LEU A 468 -3.05 -3.41 14.90
CA LEU A 468 -3.29 -4.82 15.26
C LEU A 468 -4.77 -5.20 15.17
N ALA A 469 -5.68 -4.28 15.52
CA ALA A 469 -7.12 -4.49 15.43
C ALA A 469 -7.61 -4.69 13.98
N ARG A 470 -6.83 -4.27 12.98
CA ARG A 470 -7.11 -4.40 11.54
C ARG A 470 -6.39 -5.59 10.89
N ASP A 471 -5.91 -6.53 11.70
CA ASP A 471 -5.18 -7.72 11.27
C ASP A 471 -3.90 -7.41 10.48
N PHE A 472 -3.18 -6.36 10.87
CA PHE A 472 -1.80 -6.09 10.43
C PHE A 472 -0.80 -6.45 11.54
N ASP A 473 0.33 -7.07 11.18
CA ASP A 473 1.42 -7.34 12.14
C ASP A 473 2.38 -6.15 12.25
N LEU A 474 3.18 -6.15 13.31
CA LEU A 474 4.16 -5.11 13.63
C LEU A 474 5.59 -5.64 13.52
N GLY A 475 6.50 -4.86 12.95
CA GLY A 475 7.92 -5.22 12.83
C GLY A 475 8.75 -5.01 14.09
N PHE A 476 8.12 -4.61 15.20
CA PHE A 476 8.78 -4.27 16.46
C PHE A 476 8.04 -4.86 17.67
N SER A 477 8.69 -4.80 18.83
CA SER A 477 8.17 -5.24 20.13
C SER A 477 8.93 -4.54 21.26
N GLY A 478 8.37 -4.49 22.46
CA GLY A 478 8.99 -3.88 23.64
C GLY A 478 8.21 -2.69 24.16
N ASN A 479 8.85 -1.89 25.02
CA ASN A 479 8.28 -0.65 25.54
C ASN A 479 8.11 0.38 24.41
N SER A 480 6.95 1.05 24.37
CA SER A 480 6.64 2.07 23.37
C SER A 480 7.63 3.23 23.37
N GLU A 481 8.12 3.64 24.55
CA GLU A 481 9.06 4.76 24.67
C GLU A 481 10.38 4.47 23.93
N ASP A 482 10.99 3.32 24.19
CA ASP A 482 12.23 2.89 23.53
C ASP A 482 12.05 2.77 22.02
N VAL A 483 10.90 2.25 21.57
CA VAL A 483 10.58 2.09 20.15
C VAL A 483 10.40 3.44 19.46
N VAL A 484 9.72 4.39 20.11
CA VAL A 484 9.55 5.75 19.58
C VAL A 484 10.89 6.47 19.49
N MET A 485 11.74 6.36 20.52
CA MET A 485 13.09 6.93 20.50
C MET A 485 13.96 6.31 19.40
N HIS A 486 13.86 5.00 19.21
CA HIS A 486 14.52 4.30 18.09
C HIS A 486 14.05 4.83 16.73
N ALA A 487 12.74 4.98 16.52
CA ALA A 487 12.18 5.50 15.29
C ALA A 487 12.63 6.94 15.01
N ILE A 488 12.64 7.81 16.04
CA ILE A 488 13.11 9.20 15.92
C ILE A 488 14.58 9.25 15.51
N GLN A 489 15.44 8.43 16.13
CA GLN A 489 16.86 8.34 15.76
C GLN A 489 17.05 7.91 14.30
N LEU A 490 16.24 6.97 13.82
CA LEU A 490 16.29 6.50 12.43
C LEU A 490 15.78 7.53 11.42
N LEU A 491 14.72 8.26 11.74
CA LEU A 491 14.18 9.33 10.89
C LEU A 491 15.16 10.53 10.80
N GLY A 492 15.99 10.74 11.82
CA GLY A 492 17.14 11.63 11.80
C GLY A 492 16.79 13.04 11.34
N ASN A 493 17.41 13.50 10.24
CA ASN A 493 17.26 14.86 9.69
C ASN A 493 15.83 15.25 9.30
N CYS A 494 14.89 14.30 9.27
CA CYS A 494 13.48 14.59 9.04
C CYS A 494 12.80 15.25 10.25
N ILE A 495 13.42 15.19 11.43
CA ILE A 495 12.85 15.61 12.71
C ILE A 495 13.85 16.56 13.39
N THR A 496 13.32 17.62 14.01
CA THR A 496 14.08 18.50 14.89
C THR A 496 13.63 18.25 16.33
N ILE A 497 14.58 18.00 17.22
CA ILE A 497 14.34 17.80 18.65
C ILE A 497 14.80 19.06 19.37
N THR A 498 13.89 19.70 20.08
CA THR A 498 14.17 20.88 20.91
C THR A 498 13.91 20.56 22.36
N HIS A 499 14.78 21.02 23.24
CA HIS A 499 14.59 20.86 24.69
C HIS A 499 13.67 21.96 25.20
N THR A 500 12.61 21.61 25.92
CA THR A 500 11.72 22.61 26.53
C THR A 500 12.12 22.86 27.98
N SER A 501 12.34 24.13 28.33
CA SER A 501 12.78 24.53 29.68
C SER A 501 11.68 24.42 30.75
N ARG A 502 10.44 24.07 30.37
CA ARG A 502 9.28 24.07 31.26
C ARG A 502 9.10 22.75 32.00
N ASN A 503 9.43 21.61 31.38
CA ASN A 503 9.16 20.27 31.91
C ASN A 503 10.35 19.27 31.80
N ASP A 504 11.52 19.69 31.32
CA ASP A 504 12.65 18.78 31.00
C ASP A 504 12.28 17.70 29.95
N GLU A 505 11.26 17.98 29.13
CA GLU A 505 10.76 17.09 28.08
C GLU A 505 11.24 17.53 26.69
N PHE A 506 11.45 16.53 25.83
CA PHE A 506 11.81 16.72 24.43
C PHE A 506 10.57 17.09 23.60
N PHE A 507 10.63 18.24 22.93
CA PHE A 507 9.63 18.65 21.95
C PHE A 507 10.11 18.30 20.54
N ILE A 508 9.28 17.56 19.80
CA ILE A 508 9.61 16.91 18.55
C ILE A 508 8.83 17.59 17.43
N THR A 509 9.54 18.17 16.47
CA THR A 509 8.91 18.89 15.33
C THR A 509 9.33 18.27 14.00
N PRO A 510 8.39 17.97 13.08
CA PRO A 510 8.75 17.53 11.73
C PRO A 510 9.40 18.67 10.93
N SER A 511 10.45 18.36 10.17
CA SER A 511 11.10 19.30 9.26
C SER A 511 10.15 19.70 8.13
N THR A 512 10.05 20.99 7.85
CA THR A 512 9.18 21.56 6.81
C THR A 512 9.85 21.63 5.44
N THR A 513 11.12 21.22 5.32
CA THR A 513 11.80 21.20 4.03
C THR A 513 11.20 20.13 3.11
N VAL A 514 11.01 20.44 1.83
CA VAL A 514 10.42 19.52 0.84
C VAL A 514 11.08 18.13 0.85
N PRO A 515 12.44 18.00 0.88
CA PRO A 515 13.08 16.69 0.92
C PRO A 515 12.76 15.88 2.20
N SER A 516 12.71 16.53 3.37
CA SER A 516 12.38 15.87 4.63
C SER A 516 10.91 15.44 4.66
N VAL A 517 10.00 16.29 4.18
CA VAL A 517 8.57 15.96 4.10
C VAL A 517 8.35 14.78 3.16
N PHE A 518 9.06 14.71 2.04
CA PHE A 518 8.96 13.59 1.10
C PHE A 518 9.48 12.27 1.69
N GLU A 519 10.56 12.32 2.48
CA GLU A 519 11.08 11.16 3.22
C GLU A 519 10.12 10.71 4.34
N LEU A 520 9.53 11.65 5.10
CA LEU A 520 8.48 11.33 6.08
C LEU A 520 7.25 10.73 5.40
N ASN A 521 6.81 11.30 4.28
CA ASN A 521 5.66 10.80 3.52
C ASN A 521 5.91 9.36 3.04
N PHE A 522 7.13 9.08 2.57
CA PHE A 522 7.54 7.74 2.16
C PHE A 522 7.28 6.70 3.27
N TYR A 523 7.70 6.99 4.50
CA TYR A 523 7.47 6.09 5.64
C TYR A 523 6.00 6.08 6.10
N SER A 524 5.32 7.23 6.07
CA SER A 524 3.92 7.34 6.47
C SER A 524 2.96 6.52 5.58
N ASN A 525 3.31 6.31 4.30
CA ASN A 525 2.54 5.49 3.38
C ASN A 525 2.48 4.01 3.80
N GLY A 526 3.40 3.59 4.69
CA GLY A 526 3.31 2.32 5.40
C GLY A 526 2.09 2.23 6.33
N VAL A 527 1.51 3.33 6.81
CA VAL A 527 0.26 3.30 7.60
C VAL A 527 -0.96 3.56 6.71
N LEU A 528 -0.81 4.29 5.61
CA LEU A 528 -1.91 4.62 4.69
C LEU A 528 -2.73 3.38 4.28
N HIS A 529 -2.07 2.28 3.92
CA HIS A 529 -2.75 1.08 3.44
C HIS A 529 -3.57 0.35 4.51
N VAL A 530 -3.29 0.60 5.80
CA VAL A 530 -4.07 0.06 6.93
C VAL A 530 -5.44 0.75 6.99
N PHE A 531 -5.48 2.06 6.75
CA PHE A 531 -6.65 2.91 6.94
C PHE A 531 -7.29 3.41 5.65
N ILE A 532 -6.80 3.01 4.47
CA ILE A 532 -7.19 3.63 3.19
C ILE A 532 -8.70 3.57 2.94
N MET A 533 -9.34 2.42 3.18
CA MET A 533 -10.80 2.29 3.00
C MET A 533 -11.57 3.16 3.98
N GLU A 534 -11.09 3.28 5.22
CA GLU A 534 -11.75 4.08 6.25
C GLU A 534 -11.57 5.57 5.98
N ALA A 535 -10.41 5.96 5.45
CA ALA A 535 -10.13 7.30 4.95
C ALA A 535 -11.01 7.68 3.76
N ILE A 536 -11.25 6.74 2.83
CA ILE A 536 -12.18 6.92 1.71
C ILE A 536 -13.61 7.17 2.21
N ILE A 537 -14.09 6.37 3.17
CA ILE A 537 -15.41 6.56 3.78
C ILE A 537 -15.48 7.89 4.53
N ALA A 538 -14.46 8.25 5.32
CA ALA A 538 -14.42 9.51 6.08
C ALA A 538 -14.42 10.76 5.17
N CYS A 539 -13.73 10.72 4.03
CA CYS A 539 -13.74 11.79 3.04
C CYS A 539 -15.09 11.86 2.30
N SER A 540 -15.67 10.70 1.97
CA SER A 540 -16.98 10.62 1.31
C SER A 540 -18.09 11.13 2.23
N LEU A 541 -18.02 10.81 3.51
CA LEU A 541 -18.93 11.28 4.56
C LEU A 541 -18.93 12.83 4.62
N TYR A 542 -17.74 13.44 4.66
CA TYR A 542 -17.60 14.89 4.64
C TYR A 542 -18.21 15.51 3.38
N ALA A 543 -18.00 14.90 2.22
CA ALA A 543 -18.52 15.36 0.94
C ALA A 543 -20.06 15.26 0.84
N VAL A 544 -20.69 14.29 1.51
CA VAL A 544 -22.15 14.20 1.60
C VAL A 544 -22.70 15.27 2.55
N LEU A 545 -22.08 15.43 3.72
CA LEU A 545 -22.49 16.43 4.72
C LEU A 545 -22.40 17.87 4.19
N LYS A 546 -21.30 18.22 3.52
CA LYS A 546 -21.06 19.59 3.01
C LYS A 546 -22.06 20.01 1.93
N LYS A 547 -22.52 19.09 1.08
CA LYS A 547 -23.50 19.38 0.01
C LYS A 547 -24.85 19.87 0.58
N ARG A 548 -25.18 19.52 1.83
CA ARG A 548 -26.44 19.90 2.50
C ARG A 548 -26.34 21.22 3.29
N GLY A 549 -25.14 21.69 3.62
CA GLY A 549 -24.91 22.88 4.44
C GLY A 549 -25.15 24.24 3.76
N SER A 550 -25.62 24.27 2.51
CA SER A 550 -25.87 25.50 1.76
C SER A 550 -27.34 25.96 1.73
N GLY A 551 -28.24 25.34 2.50
CA GLY A 551 -29.63 25.81 2.63
C GLY A 551 -30.40 25.22 3.82
N GLY A 552 -30.76 26.07 4.78
CA GLY A 552 -31.77 25.79 5.83
C GLY A 552 -31.23 25.40 7.23
N PRO A 553 -31.99 25.67 8.31
CA PRO A 553 -31.55 25.46 9.69
C PRO A 553 -31.46 23.97 10.08
N ALA A 554 -30.66 23.71 11.11
CA ALA A 554 -30.19 22.41 11.59
C ALA A 554 -31.27 21.32 11.76
N SER A 555 -31.51 20.52 10.73
CA SER A 555 -32.08 19.18 10.86
C SER A 555 -30.98 18.18 11.25
N PRO A 556 -31.27 17.14 12.05
CA PRO A 556 -30.31 16.10 12.39
C PRO A 556 -29.72 15.50 11.11
N SER A 557 -28.38 15.37 11.05
CA SER A 557 -27.63 15.02 9.86
C SER A 557 -27.80 13.54 9.48
N LEU A 558 -28.98 13.19 8.98
CA LEU A 558 -29.31 11.87 8.46
C LEU A 558 -28.69 11.69 7.07
N ILE A 559 -27.97 10.59 6.86
CA ILE A 559 -27.23 10.28 5.64
C ILE A 559 -27.70 8.94 5.11
N SER A 560 -28.14 8.89 3.84
CA SER A 560 -28.42 7.62 3.17
C SER A 560 -27.14 6.78 3.06
N GLN A 561 -27.22 5.53 3.48
CA GLN A 561 -26.13 4.57 3.38
C GLN A 561 -25.77 4.32 1.92
N GLU A 562 -26.76 4.16 1.05
CA GLU A 562 -26.53 3.93 -0.38
C GLU A 562 -25.83 5.13 -1.05
N GLN A 563 -26.21 6.35 -0.70
CA GLN A 563 -25.52 7.55 -1.19
C GLN A 563 -24.06 7.61 -0.73
N LEU A 564 -23.79 7.28 0.54
CA LEU A 564 -22.43 7.26 1.08
C LEU A 564 -21.57 6.20 0.37
N VAL A 565 -22.09 4.98 0.21
CA VAL A 565 -21.40 3.88 -0.46
C VAL A 565 -21.11 4.22 -1.92
N ARG A 566 -22.09 4.76 -2.66
CA ARG A 566 -21.90 5.18 -4.06
C ARG A 566 -20.79 6.22 -4.21
N LYS A 567 -20.75 7.22 -3.32
CA LYS A 567 -19.68 8.23 -3.31
C LYS A 567 -18.32 7.63 -2.99
N ALA A 568 -18.27 6.73 -2.01
CA ALA A 568 -17.04 6.04 -1.63
C ALA A 568 -16.51 5.14 -2.74
N ALA A 569 -17.38 4.38 -3.41
CA ALA A 569 -17.01 3.57 -4.56
C ALA A 569 -16.43 4.43 -5.70
N SER A 570 -17.04 5.60 -5.96
CA SER A 570 -16.51 6.56 -6.94
C SER A 570 -15.10 7.05 -6.56
N LEU A 571 -14.85 7.32 -5.28
CA LEU A 571 -13.52 7.69 -4.78
C LEU A 571 -12.52 6.53 -4.89
N CYS A 572 -12.94 5.27 -4.69
CA CYS A 572 -12.10 4.10 -4.94
C CYS A 572 -11.65 4.03 -6.41
N TYR A 573 -12.57 4.21 -7.36
CA TYR A 573 -12.22 4.21 -8.79
C TYR A 573 -11.23 5.33 -9.14
N LEU A 574 -11.42 6.53 -8.59
CA LEU A 574 -10.50 7.65 -8.77
C LEU A 574 -9.08 7.32 -8.30
N LEU A 575 -8.96 6.63 -7.16
CA LEU A 575 -7.69 6.32 -6.50
C LEU A 575 -7.09 4.97 -6.92
N SER A 576 -7.71 4.26 -7.87
CA SER A 576 -7.24 2.95 -8.36
C SER A 576 -5.79 2.95 -8.86
N ASN A 577 -5.29 4.09 -9.34
CA ASN A 577 -3.91 4.25 -9.79
C ASN A 577 -2.89 4.51 -8.65
N GLU A 578 -3.33 4.75 -7.41
CA GLU A 578 -2.46 5.02 -6.25
C GLU A 578 -1.95 3.76 -5.54
N GLY A 579 -2.60 2.62 -5.75
CA GLY A 579 -2.24 1.34 -5.17
C GLY A 579 -3.43 0.36 -5.16
N THR A 580 -3.18 -0.86 -4.69
CA THR A 580 -4.22 -1.90 -4.65
C THR A 580 -5.14 -1.68 -3.45
N ILE A 581 -6.31 -1.06 -3.70
CA ILE A 581 -7.32 -0.74 -2.68
C ILE A 581 -8.04 -2.01 -2.20
N SER A 582 -8.28 -2.95 -3.09
CA SER A 582 -9.03 -4.18 -2.84
C SER A 582 -8.46 -5.39 -3.58
N LEU A 583 -8.90 -6.59 -3.19
CA LEU A 583 -8.74 -7.75 -4.04
C LEU A 583 -9.55 -7.58 -5.34
N PRO A 584 -9.04 -8.05 -6.49
CA PRO A 584 -9.76 -7.94 -7.77
C PRO A 584 -10.98 -8.85 -7.87
N CYS A 585 -11.11 -9.85 -6.97
CA CYS A 585 -12.30 -10.69 -6.86
C CYS A 585 -13.44 -10.06 -6.04
N GLN A 586 -13.25 -8.85 -5.50
CA GLN A 586 -14.23 -8.12 -4.71
C GLN A 586 -14.61 -6.81 -5.41
N THR A 587 -15.88 -6.40 -5.28
CA THR A 587 -16.34 -5.11 -5.81
C THR A 587 -16.08 -4.00 -4.79
N PHE A 588 -15.80 -2.77 -5.27
CA PHE A 588 -15.64 -1.62 -4.37
C PHE A 588 -16.90 -1.34 -3.55
N TYR A 589 -18.08 -1.59 -4.12
CA TYR A 589 -19.35 -1.46 -3.40
C TYR A 589 -19.39 -2.37 -2.17
N GLN A 590 -19.10 -3.65 -2.33
CA GLN A 590 -19.08 -4.61 -1.21
C GLN A 590 -18.14 -4.15 -0.10
N ILE A 591 -16.92 -3.73 -0.44
CA ILE A 591 -15.92 -3.32 0.55
C ILE A 591 -16.30 -2.01 1.23
N CYS A 592 -16.95 -1.10 0.51
CA CYS A 592 -17.52 0.10 1.09
C CYS A 592 -18.64 -0.24 2.08
N HIS A 593 -19.56 -1.16 1.76
CA HIS A 593 -20.56 -1.65 2.71
C HIS A 593 -19.93 -2.28 3.96
N GLU A 594 -18.94 -3.17 3.78
CA GLU A 594 -18.21 -3.78 4.90
C GLU A 594 -17.53 -2.72 5.78
N THR A 595 -16.93 -1.70 5.18
CA THR A 595 -16.26 -0.61 5.91
C THR A 595 -17.26 0.30 6.63
N VAL A 596 -18.40 0.62 6.02
CA VAL A 596 -19.50 1.31 6.71
C VAL A 596 -20.00 0.48 7.90
N GLY A 597 -20.15 -0.83 7.72
CA GLY A 597 -20.47 -1.76 8.80
C GLY A 597 -19.48 -1.67 9.97
N ARG A 598 -18.17 -1.59 9.69
CA ARG A 598 -17.15 -1.36 10.72
C ARG A 598 -17.31 -0.01 11.43
N PHE A 599 -17.62 1.07 10.70
CA PHE A 599 -17.91 2.38 11.33
C PHE A 599 -19.14 2.33 12.25
N ILE A 600 -20.14 1.54 11.90
CA ILE A 600 -21.32 1.30 12.75
C ILE A 600 -20.92 0.50 14.00
N GLN A 601 -20.13 -0.57 13.83
CA GLN A 601 -19.62 -1.36 14.96
C GLN A 601 -18.74 -0.54 15.91
N TYR A 602 -17.97 0.41 15.39
CA TYR A 602 -17.17 1.34 16.19
C TYR A 602 -18.00 2.43 16.89
N GLY A 603 -19.29 2.58 16.55
CA GLY A 603 -20.15 3.65 17.07
C GLY A 603 -19.84 5.04 16.50
N ILE A 604 -19.05 5.10 15.41
CA ILE A 604 -18.80 6.34 14.66
C ILE A 604 -20.06 6.74 13.89
N LEU A 605 -20.74 5.74 13.32
CA LEU A 605 -22.05 5.87 12.67
C LEU A 605 -23.09 5.09 13.49
N THR A 606 -24.31 5.61 13.58
CA THR A 606 -25.44 4.91 14.20
C THR A 606 -26.59 4.86 13.22
N VAL A 607 -27.29 3.73 13.13
CA VAL A 607 -28.51 3.61 12.31
C VAL A 607 -29.60 4.45 12.96
N ALA A 608 -30.34 5.22 12.17
CA ALA A 608 -31.48 6.00 12.65
C ALA A 608 -32.65 5.09 13.04
N GLU A 609 -33.43 5.49 14.05
CA GLU A 609 -34.59 4.74 14.52
C GLU A 609 -35.76 4.86 13.52
N GLN A 610 -36.71 3.90 13.54
CA GLN A 610 -37.81 3.79 12.57
C GLN A 610 -38.70 5.06 12.53
N ASP A 611 -38.94 5.70 13.68
CA ASP A 611 -39.75 6.93 13.78
C ASP A 611 -39.13 8.11 12.99
N ASP A 612 -37.79 8.18 12.89
CA ASP A 612 -37.09 9.21 12.10
C ASP A 612 -37.10 8.90 10.59
N GLN A 613 -37.47 7.67 10.19
CA GLN A 613 -37.41 7.15 8.82
C GLN A 613 -38.76 7.29 8.09
N GLU A 614 -39.86 7.27 8.84
CA GLU A 614 -41.22 7.49 8.32
C GLU A 614 -41.45 8.94 7.85
N ASP A 615 -40.80 9.92 8.48
CA ASP A 615 -40.89 11.35 8.11
C ASP A 615 -40.11 11.74 6.84
N ILE A 616 -39.31 10.84 6.27
CA ILE A 616 -38.34 11.15 5.19
C ILE A 616 -38.57 10.32 3.92
N SER A 617 -39.25 9.18 4.02
CA SER A 617 -39.60 8.38 2.85
C SER A 617 -40.68 9.11 2.04
N PRO A 618 -40.45 9.50 0.76
CA PRO A 618 -41.52 10.08 -0.03
C PRO A 618 -42.60 9.01 -0.17
N SER A 619 -43.80 9.33 0.29
CA SER A 619 -44.96 8.47 0.09
C SER A 619 -45.14 8.21 -1.40
N LEU A 620 -45.54 6.97 -1.74
CA LEU A 620 -45.71 6.40 -3.08
C LEU A 620 -46.68 7.16 -4.03
N ALA A 621 -47.08 8.39 -3.71
CA ALA A 621 -48.03 9.19 -4.49
C ALA A 621 -47.38 10.18 -5.49
N GLU A 622 -46.06 10.45 -5.41
CA GLU A 622 -45.41 11.49 -6.24
C GLU A 622 -44.30 10.98 -7.20
N GLN A 623 -44.31 9.71 -7.58
CA GLN A 623 -43.57 9.27 -8.77
C GLN A 623 -44.50 9.30 -9.97
N HIS A 624 -44.50 10.45 -10.66
CA HIS A 624 -45.20 10.68 -11.91
C HIS A 624 -44.60 9.78 -13.00
N TRP A 625 -45.14 8.57 -13.16
CA TRP A 625 -44.83 7.67 -14.26
C TRP A 625 -45.02 8.39 -15.60
N ASP A 626 -43.96 8.44 -16.41
CA ASP A 626 -44.02 8.93 -17.78
C ASP A 626 -44.98 8.04 -18.60
N LYS A 627 -46.18 8.57 -18.85
CA LYS A 627 -47.21 7.94 -19.68
C LYS A 627 -46.78 7.90 -21.15
N LYS A 628 -45.98 6.91 -21.54
CA LYS A 628 -45.84 6.50 -22.95
C LYS A 628 -45.57 5.02 -23.09
N LEU A 629 -46.59 4.19 -22.87
CA LEU A 629 -46.73 2.92 -23.58
C LEU A 629 -48.20 2.72 -23.96
N PRO A 630 -48.51 2.19 -25.16
CA PRO A 630 -49.88 2.02 -25.63
C PRO A 630 -50.48 0.71 -25.09
N GLU A 631 -51.69 0.81 -24.52
CA GLU A 631 -52.65 -0.31 -24.53
C GLU A 631 -53.05 -0.66 -25.97
N PRO A 632 -53.55 -1.88 -26.28
CA PRO A 632 -54.27 -2.78 -25.37
C PRO A 632 -53.84 -4.26 -25.44
N LEU A 633 -54.22 -5.05 -24.43
CA LEU A 633 -55.06 -6.24 -24.58
C LEU A 633 -55.32 -6.87 -23.21
N SER A 634 -56.60 -6.83 -22.84
CA SER A 634 -57.25 -7.51 -21.73
C SER A 634 -56.95 -9.01 -21.69
N TRP A 635 -56.77 -9.58 -20.50
CA TRP A 635 -57.60 -10.69 -19.99
C TRP A 635 -57.58 -10.69 -18.46
N ARG A 636 -58.78 -10.81 -17.90
CA ARG A 636 -59.06 -11.09 -16.49
C ARG A 636 -58.70 -12.54 -16.16
N SER A 637 -58.20 -12.79 -14.96
CA SER A 637 -58.91 -13.62 -13.97
C SER A 637 -58.20 -13.54 -12.64
N ASP A 638 -58.96 -13.16 -11.62
CA ASP A 638 -58.66 -13.33 -10.20
C ASP A 638 -58.37 -14.81 -9.93
N GLU A 639 -57.22 -15.12 -9.32
CA GLU A 639 -57.07 -16.24 -8.40
C GLU A 639 -55.94 -15.87 -7.42
N GLU A 640 -56.20 -16.16 -6.16
CA GLU A 640 -55.39 -15.86 -4.99
C GLU A 640 -54.15 -16.78 -4.97
N ASP A 641 -52.96 -16.20 -5.20
CA ASP A 641 -51.70 -16.84 -4.82
C ASP A 641 -51.03 -15.97 -3.73
N GLU A 642 -51.43 -16.23 -2.49
CA GLU A 642 -50.58 -16.00 -1.31
C GLU A 642 -49.35 -16.91 -1.45
N ASP A 643 -48.31 -16.44 -2.12
CA ASP A 643 -46.89 -16.84 -1.94
C ASP A 643 -46.03 -16.12 -2.99
N SER A 644 -45.89 -14.81 -2.81
CA SER A 644 -44.90 -14.00 -3.51
C SER A 644 -44.03 -13.29 -2.48
N ASP A 645 -43.06 -14.02 -1.93
CA ASP A 645 -41.87 -13.50 -1.24
C ASP A 645 -40.91 -12.82 -2.24
N PHE A 646 -41.48 -12.12 -3.24
CA PHE A 646 -40.76 -11.33 -4.22
C PHE A 646 -40.72 -9.88 -3.73
N GLY A 647 -39.58 -9.54 -3.12
CA GLY A 647 -39.10 -8.17 -3.04
C GLY A 647 -39.56 -7.41 -1.81
N GLU A 648 -38.99 -7.72 -0.65
CA GLU A 648 -38.59 -6.62 0.24
C GLU A 648 -37.60 -5.75 -0.54
N GLU A 649 -38.10 -4.73 -1.23
CA GLU A 649 -37.27 -3.63 -1.73
C GLU A 649 -36.47 -3.12 -0.52
N GLN A 650 -35.16 -3.39 -0.56
CA GLN A 650 -34.25 -3.15 0.55
C GLN A 650 -34.28 -1.64 0.86
N ARG A 651 -35.07 -1.24 1.86
CA ARG A 651 -35.24 0.17 2.23
C ARG A 651 -33.87 0.77 2.54
N ASP A 652 -33.59 1.93 1.96
CA ASP A 652 -32.32 2.63 2.15
C ASP A 652 -32.14 2.99 3.64
N CYS A 653 -31.06 2.51 4.25
CA CYS A 653 -30.77 2.74 5.66
C CYS A 653 -30.22 4.16 5.87
N TYR A 654 -30.81 4.92 6.78
CA TYR A 654 -30.30 6.24 7.16
C TYR A 654 -29.38 6.17 8.39
N LEU A 655 -28.27 6.90 8.31
CA LEU A 655 -27.17 6.91 9.28
C LEU A 655 -27.03 8.29 9.93
N LYS A 656 -26.75 8.32 11.24
CA LYS A 656 -26.36 9.50 12.01
C LYS A 656 -24.87 9.44 12.36
N VAL A 657 -24.20 10.58 12.34
CA VAL A 657 -22.78 10.69 12.68
C VAL A 657 -22.62 11.03 14.16
N SER A 658 -21.74 10.30 14.85
CA SER A 658 -21.48 10.50 16.27
C SER A 658 -20.90 11.89 16.56
N GLN A 659 -21.40 12.55 17.60
CA GLN A 659 -20.96 13.88 18.05
C GLN A 659 -19.83 13.83 19.09
N SER A 660 -19.32 12.63 19.44
CA SER A 660 -18.19 12.53 20.36
C SER A 660 -16.96 13.24 19.80
N LYS A 661 -16.32 14.07 20.64
CA LYS A 661 -15.11 14.81 20.28
C LYS A 661 -14.05 13.88 19.71
N GLU A 662 -13.88 12.70 20.29
CA GLU A 662 -12.76 11.87 19.89
C GLU A 662 -13.08 11.03 18.62
N HIS A 663 -14.36 10.72 18.34
CA HIS A 663 -14.78 10.22 17.01
C HIS A 663 -14.54 11.26 15.92
N GLN A 664 -14.83 12.54 16.21
CA GLN A 664 -14.56 13.64 15.29
C GLN A 664 -13.06 13.82 15.02
N GLN A 665 -12.22 13.67 16.05
CA GLN A 665 -10.76 13.67 15.88
C GLN A 665 -10.27 12.52 15.00
N PHE A 666 -10.82 11.32 15.18
CA PHE A 666 -10.47 10.15 14.35
C PHE A 666 -10.90 10.34 12.88
N ILE A 667 -12.13 10.80 12.64
CA ILE A 667 -12.61 11.15 11.29
C ILE A 667 -11.69 12.20 10.66
N THR A 668 -11.29 13.23 11.43
CA THR A 668 -10.36 14.27 10.95
C THR A 668 -8.98 13.70 10.61
N PHE A 669 -8.45 12.77 11.42
CA PHE A 669 -7.20 12.08 11.13
C PHE A 669 -7.29 11.28 9.82
N LEU A 670 -8.35 10.49 9.64
CA LEU A 670 -8.60 9.71 8.42
C LEU A 670 -8.70 10.60 7.18
N GLN A 671 -9.37 11.74 7.31
CA GLN A 671 -9.44 12.75 6.25
C GLN A 671 -8.06 13.32 5.90
N ARG A 672 -7.27 13.72 6.91
CA ARG A 672 -5.92 14.25 6.70
C ARG A 672 -4.98 13.24 6.05
N LEU A 673 -5.16 11.96 6.34
CA LEU A 673 -4.38 10.88 5.74
C LEU A 673 -4.56 10.79 4.22
N LEU A 674 -5.78 11.05 3.72
CA LEU A 674 -6.07 11.10 2.28
C LEU A 674 -5.88 12.50 1.66
N GLY A 675 -5.77 13.54 2.49
CA GLY A 675 -5.63 14.94 2.09
C GLY A 675 -4.57 15.21 1.01
N PRO A 676 -3.31 14.74 1.15
CA PRO A 676 -2.28 14.96 0.13
C PRO A 676 -2.64 14.39 -1.26
N LEU A 677 -3.31 13.24 -1.30
CA LEU A 677 -3.75 12.61 -2.56
C LEU A 677 -4.80 13.48 -3.24
N LEU A 678 -5.83 13.86 -2.48
CA LEU A 678 -6.94 14.66 -2.98
C LEU A 678 -6.49 16.06 -3.42
N GLU A 679 -5.56 16.69 -2.67
CA GLU A 679 -4.98 17.99 -3.05
C GLU A 679 -4.13 17.90 -4.32
N ALA A 680 -3.35 16.81 -4.49
CA ALA A 680 -2.56 16.61 -5.70
C ALA A 680 -3.46 16.45 -6.94
N TYR A 681 -4.53 15.65 -6.82
CA TYR A 681 -5.49 15.39 -7.90
C TYR A 681 -6.32 16.64 -8.23
N SER A 682 -6.79 17.38 -7.22
CA SER A 682 -7.52 18.63 -7.44
C SER A 682 -6.63 19.71 -8.06
N SER A 683 -5.39 19.85 -7.58
CA SER A 683 -4.42 20.80 -8.15
C SER A 683 -4.03 20.44 -9.58
N ALA A 684 -3.91 19.15 -9.90
CA ALA A 684 -3.70 18.67 -11.26
C ALA A 684 -4.89 18.97 -12.17
N ALA A 685 -6.13 18.81 -11.67
CA ALA A 685 -7.33 19.15 -12.42
C ALA A 685 -7.39 20.66 -12.76
N ILE A 686 -7.09 21.53 -11.78
CA ILE A 686 -7.00 22.99 -11.98
C ILE A 686 -5.92 23.34 -13.02
N PHE A 687 -4.76 22.68 -12.94
CA PHE A 687 -3.68 22.89 -13.90
C PHE A 687 -4.10 22.48 -15.31
N ILE A 688 -4.74 21.32 -15.49
CA ILE A 688 -5.29 20.85 -16.79
C ILE A 688 -6.26 21.89 -17.36
N HIS A 689 -7.17 22.41 -16.54
CA HIS A 689 -8.18 23.37 -16.98
C HIS A 689 -7.56 24.65 -17.55
N ASN A 690 -6.47 25.11 -16.95
CA ASN A 690 -5.79 26.36 -17.33
C ASN A 690 -4.67 26.15 -18.37
N PHE A 691 -4.34 24.90 -18.70
CA PHE A 691 -3.28 24.60 -19.64
C PHE A 691 -3.74 24.83 -21.09
N SER A 692 -2.89 25.47 -21.89
CA SER A 692 -3.17 25.76 -23.30
C SER A 692 -2.06 25.22 -24.19
N GLY A 693 -2.46 24.47 -25.23
CA GLY A 693 -1.57 23.93 -26.25
C GLY A 693 -1.21 22.43 -26.08
N PRO A 694 -0.93 21.72 -27.19
CA PRO A 694 -0.44 20.34 -27.13
C PRO A 694 1.00 20.32 -26.65
N VAL A 695 1.30 19.49 -25.66
CA VAL A 695 2.65 19.34 -25.11
C VAL A 695 2.97 17.85 -24.95
N PRO A 696 4.20 17.40 -25.25
CA PRO A 696 4.61 16.04 -24.96
C PRO A 696 4.38 15.70 -23.48
N GLU A 697 3.85 14.51 -23.19
CA GLU A 697 3.62 14.03 -21.82
C GLU A 697 4.78 14.26 -20.83
N PRO A 698 6.06 13.96 -21.15
CA PRO A 698 7.14 14.19 -20.19
C PRO A 698 7.32 15.67 -19.85
N GLU A 699 7.15 16.56 -20.82
CA GLU A 699 7.22 18.00 -20.60
C GLU A 699 6.01 18.49 -19.79
N TYR A 700 4.83 17.95 -20.06
CA TYR A 700 3.61 18.23 -19.29
C TYR A 700 3.77 17.84 -17.82
N LEU A 701 4.24 16.62 -17.55
CA LEU A 701 4.49 16.11 -16.20
C LEU A 701 5.50 16.99 -15.44
N GLN A 702 6.55 17.45 -16.11
CA GLN A 702 7.53 18.36 -15.52
C GLN A 702 6.93 19.74 -15.19
N LYS A 703 6.12 20.32 -16.10
CA LYS A 703 5.45 21.61 -15.87
C LYS A 703 4.46 21.53 -14.70
N LEU A 704 3.62 20.48 -14.66
CA LEU A 704 2.68 20.24 -13.56
C LEU A 704 3.42 20.03 -12.23
N HIS A 705 4.48 19.21 -12.23
CA HIS A 705 5.27 19.00 -11.01
C HIS A 705 5.94 20.29 -10.51
N LYS A 706 6.50 21.12 -11.41
CA LYS A 706 7.05 22.44 -11.05
C LYS A 706 5.98 23.36 -10.47
N TYR A 707 4.77 23.33 -11.02
CA TYR A 707 3.63 24.09 -10.50
C TYR A 707 3.28 23.69 -9.06
N LEU A 708 3.21 22.39 -8.75
CA LEU A 708 2.92 21.92 -7.39
C LEU A 708 4.04 22.28 -6.40
N ILE A 709 5.30 22.12 -6.79
CA ILE A 709 6.44 22.51 -5.94
C ILE A 709 6.40 24.01 -5.62
N ASN A 710 6.14 24.86 -6.61
CA ASN A 710 6.02 26.31 -6.39
C ASN A 710 4.84 26.65 -5.44
N ARG A 711 3.71 25.94 -5.52
CA ARG A 711 2.61 26.08 -4.55
C ARG A 711 3.04 25.70 -3.14
N THR A 712 3.84 24.64 -2.98
CA THR A 712 4.38 24.23 -1.68
C THR A 712 5.38 25.25 -1.13
N GLU A 713 6.31 25.74 -1.94
CA GLU A 713 7.31 26.73 -1.55
C GLU A 713 6.67 28.07 -1.13
N ARG A 714 5.61 28.48 -1.83
CA ARG A 714 4.81 29.67 -1.49
C ARG A 714 3.84 29.48 -0.32
N ARG A 715 3.83 28.29 0.32
CA ARG A 715 2.91 27.91 1.41
C ARG A 715 1.43 28.05 1.05
N VAL A 716 1.10 27.89 -0.24
CA VAL A 716 -0.30 27.85 -0.73
C VAL A 716 -0.87 26.44 -0.61
N ALA A 717 -0.03 25.42 -0.77
CA ALA A 717 -0.44 24.03 -0.56
C ALA A 717 -0.65 23.74 0.93
N VAL A 718 -1.76 23.08 1.27
CA VAL A 718 -2.03 22.62 2.63
C VAL A 718 -1.06 21.48 2.96
N TYR A 719 -0.91 20.53 2.06
CA TYR A 719 -0.03 19.37 2.20
C TYR A 719 1.16 19.52 1.26
N ALA A 720 2.36 19.60 1.82
CA ALA A 720 3.58 19.69 1.03
C ALA A 720 3.86 18.37 0.27
N GLU A 721 3.37 17.26 0.82
CA GLU A 721 3.41 15.90 0.30
C GLU A 721 2.68 15.76 -1.04
N SER A 722 1.70 16.62 -1.32
CA SER A 722 0.91 16.62 -2.56
C SER A 722 1.76 16.87 -3.81
N ALA A 723 2.93 17.51 -3.65
CA ALA A 723 3.85 17.81 -4.74
C ALA A 723 4.76 16.63 -5.16
N THR A 724 4.56 15.43 -4.61
CA THR A 724 5.38 14.26 -4.97
C THR A 724 5.17 13.86 -6.45
N TYR A 725 6.26 13.65 -7.20
CA TYR A 725 6.19 13.30 -8.63
C TYR A 725 5.37 12.02 -8.95
N CYS A 726 5.32 11.04 -8.04
CA CYS A 726 4.45 9.87 -8.20
C CYS A 726 2.96 10.25 -8.30
N LEU A 727 2.50 11.18 -7.46
CA LEU A 727 1.10 11.63 -7.46
C LEU A 727 0.77 12.37 -8.75
N VAL A 728 1.69 13.20 -9.23
CA VAL A 728 1.57 13.89 -10.53
C VAL A 728 1.37 12.89 -11.66
N LYS A 729 2.22 11.85 -11.71
CA LYS A 729 2.13 10.83 -12.75
C LYS A 729 0.82 10.04 -12.68
N ASN A 730 0.40 9.66 -11.48
CA ASN A 730 -0.82 8.89 -11.26
C ASN A 730 -2.08 9.71 -11.56
N ALA A 731 -2.11 10.99 -11.17
CA ALA A 731 -3.19 11.91 -11.49
C ALA A 731 -3.33 12.06 -13.01
N VAL A 732 -2.24 12.35 -13.73
CA VAL A 732 -2.27 12.46 -15.20
C VAL A 732 -2.71 11.17 -15.87
N LYS A 733 -2.23 10.01 -15.38
CA LYS A 733 -2.68 8.71 -15.88
C LYS A 733 -4.17 8.53 -15.67
N MET A 734 -4.68 8.83 -14.48
CA MET A 734 -6.11 8.75 -14.17
C MET A 734 -6.95 9.65 -15.10
N PHE A 735 -6.53 10.89 -15.34
CA PHE A 735 -7.23 11.79 -16.26
C PHE A 735 -7.27 11.23 -17.69
N LYS A 736 -6.18 10.61 -18.15
CA LYS A 736 -6.16 9.91 -19.45
C LYS A 736 -7.12 8.71 -19.47
N ASP A 737 -7.14 7.93 -18.39
CA ASP A 737 -8.01 6.75 -18.25
C ASP A 737 -9.51 7.13 -18.22
N ILE A 738 -9.86 8.35 -17.79
CA ILE A 738 -11.22 8.93 -17.86
C ILE A 738 -11.55 9.49 -19.26
N GLY A 739 -10.59 9.57 -20.18
CA GLY A 739 -10.79 10.12 -21.53
C GLY A 739 -10.48 11.61 -21.67
N VAL A 740 -9.84 12.24 -20.67
CA VAL A 740 -9.32 13.61 -20.80
C VAL A 740 -8.04 13.57 -21.65
N SER A 741 -8.19 13.82 -22.96
CA SER A 741 -7.04 13.79 -23.88
C SER A 741 -6.10 14.98 -23.63
N VAL A 742 -4.88 14.68 -23.19
CA VAL A 742 -3.76 15.64 -23.07
C VAL A 742 -2.93 15.68 -24.37
N HIS A 743 -3.07 14.66 -25.23
CA HIS A 743 -2.39 14.57 -26.53
C HIS A 743 -3.31 15.01 -27.66
N GLY A 744 -3.12 16.24 -28.10
CA GLY A 744 -3.34 16.62 -29.50
C GLY A 744 -4.70 16.26 -30.11
N LEU A 745 -5.81 16.35 -29.37
CA LEU A 745 -7.15 16.52 -29.93
C LEU A 745 -7.95 17.33 -28.90
N ARG A 746 -8.46 18.50 -29.33
CA ARG A 746 -9.24 19.43 -28.50
C ARG A 746 -10.36 18.69 -27.78
N CYS A 747 -10.47 18.90 -26.47
CA CYS A 747 -11.63 18.48 -25.71
C CYS A 747 -12.40 19.73 -25.24
N GLU A 748 -13.11 20.38 -26.17
CA GLU A 748 -14.04 21.48 -25.82
C GLU A 748 -15.21 20.94 -24.97
N SER A 749 -15.60 19.67 -25.14
CA SER A 749 -16.60 18.97 -24.33
C SER A 749 -16.13 18.56 -22.92
N ALA A 750 -14.82 18.38 -22.67
CA ALA A 750 -14.35 18.00 -21.33
C ALA A 750 -14.20 19.19 -20.38
N ARG A 751 -14.20 20.44 -20.84
CA ARG A 751 -14.02 21.61 -19.95
C ARG A 751 -15.16 21.79 -18.95
N SER A 752 -16.41 21.55 -19.36
CA SER A 752 -17.58 21.55 -18.47
C SER A 752 -17.60 20.33 -17.55
N SER A 753 -17.22 19.15 -18.04
CA SER A 753 -17.09 17.94 -17.21
C SER A 753 -15.96 18.07 -16.18
N LEU A 754 -14.85 18.70 -16.55
CA LEU A 754 -13.72 18.99 -15.68
C LEU A 754 -14.06 20.04 -14.64
N SER A 755 -14.92 21.02 -14.91
CA SER A 755 -15.33 22.00 -13.90
C SER A 755 -16.22 21.36 -12.83
N SER A 756 -17.17 20.50 -13.23
CA SER A 756 -17.97 19.66 -12.31
C SER A 756 -17.08 18.71 -11.50
N PHE A 757 -16.12 18.06 -12.16
CA PHE A 757 -15.13 17.17 -11.54
C PHE A 757 -14.19 17.90 -10.57
N CYS A 758 -13.69 19.08 -10.94
CA CYS A 758 -12.90 19.96 -10.07
C CYS A 758 -13.71 20.39 -8.86
N PHE A 759 -15.01 20.67 -9.02
CA PHE A 759 -15.90 21.03 -7.91
C PHE A 759 -16.16 19.83 -6.98
N GLY A 760 -16.30 18.62 -7.54
CA GLY A 760 -16.39 17.36 -6.78
C GLY A 760 -15.11 17.06 -5.99
N LEU A 761 -13.94 17.18 -6.63
CA LEU A 761 -12.63 17.03 -6.00
C LEU A 761 -12.35 18.12 -4.96
N ALA A 762 -12.74 19.37 -5.22
CA ALA A 762 -12.63 20.48 -4.27
C ALA A 762 -13.53 20.24 -3.05
N CYS A 763 -14.73 19.69 -3.24
CA CYS A 763 -15.58 19.23 -2.13
C CYS A 763 -14.88 18.18 -1.25
N TRP A 764 -14.00 17.36 -1.84
CA TRP A 764 -13.22 16.34 -1.11
C TRP A 764 -11.93 16.89 -0.50
N SER A 765 -11.28 17.87 -1.13
CA SER A 765 -10.00 18.45 -0.68
C SER A 765 -10.15 19.58 0.34
N HIS A 766 -11.36 20.04 0.64
CA HIS A 766 -11.67 21.11 1.60
C HIS A 766 -11.50 20.69 3.08
N LEU A 767 -10.52 19.85 3.36
CA LEU A 767 -10.22 19.31 4.68
C LEU A 767 -9.33 20.30 5.46
N GLY A 768 -9.95 21.30 6.08
CA GLY A 768 -9.44 21.87 7.32
C GLY A 768 -8.83 23.29 7.34
N VAL A 769 -8.72 24.03 6.25
CA VAL A 769 -8.42 25.48 6.30
C VAL A 769 -9.10 26.16 5.10
N GLY A 770 -9.77 27.29 5.33
CA GLY A 770 -10.58 27.98 4.32
C GLY A 770 -9.85 28.20 3.00
N TRP A 771 -10.22 27.42 1.99
CA TRP A 771 -9.94 27.75 0.60
C TRP A 771 -10.69 29.05 0.29
N PRO A 772 -10.02 30.15 -0.10
CA PRO A 772 -10.76 31.23 -0.72
C PRO A 772 -11.28 30.69 -2.07
N LEU A 773 -12.60 30.59 -2.18
CA LEU A 773 -13.35 30.35 -3.43
C LEU A 773 -12.95 31.29 -4.59
N ARG A 774 -12.04 32.26 -4.39
CA ARG A 774 -11.59 33.22 -5.40
C ARG A 774 -10.97 32.56 -6.63
N GLU A 775 -10.23 31.45 -6.51
CA GLU A 775 -9.66 30.78 -7.70
C GLU A 775 -10.69 29.94 -8.49
N ALA A 776 -11.65 29.30 -7.80
CA ALA A 776 -12.71 28.52 -8.46
C ALA A 776 -13.79 29.43 -9.09
N VAL A 777 -14.08 30.57 -8.46
CA VAL A 777 -15.03 31.58 -8.99
C VAL A 777 -14.38 32.42 -10.11
N SER A 778 -13.07 32.64 -10.07
CA SER A 778 -12.33 33.27 -11.19
C SER A 778 -12.30 32.41 -12.45
N ALA A 779 -12.47 31.09 -12.37
CA ALA A 779 -12.57 30.24 -13.56
C ALA A 779 -13.88 30.50 -14.36
N GLY A 780 -14.90 31.07 -13.71
CA GLY A 780 -16.12 31.56 -14.37
C GLY A 780 -15.99 32.97 -14.95
N SER A 781 -14.91 33.70 -14.64
CA SER A 781 -14.73 35.10 -15.05
C SER A 781 -13.24 35.48 -15.08
N GLY A 782 -12.66 35.50 -16.28
CA GLY A 782 -11.56 36.42 -16.60
C GLY A 782 -10.18 35.79 -16.87
N ARG A 783 -9.73 35.94 -18.13
CA ARG A 783 -8.39 35.62 -18.67
C ARG A 783 -7.21 36.42 -18.06
N GLN A 784 -7.42 37.28 -17.07
CA GLN A 784 -6.43 38.31 -16.69
C GLN A 784 -5.45 37.92 -15.57
N ALA A 785 -5.75 36.92 -14.73
CA ALA A 785 -4.83 36.53 -13.65
C ALA A 785 -3.66 35.64 -14.12
N PHE A 786 -3.77 35.01 -15.30
CA PHE A 786 -2.79 34.03 -15.79
C PHE A 786 -1.62 34.65 -16.58
N LEU A 787 -1.81 35.83 -17.17
CA LEU A 787 -0.77 36.50 -17.97
C LEU A 787 0.37 37.04 -17.11
N GLY A 788 0.11 37.45 -15.86
CA GLY A 788 1.15 37.93 -14.94
C GLY A 788 2.12 36.85 -14.42
N MET A 789 1.79 35.55 -14.56
CA MET A 789 2.67 34.45 -14.17
C MET A 789 3.55 33.94 -15.31
N GLN A 790 3.22 34.26 -16.57
CA GLN A 790 3.94 33.78 -17.75
C GLN A 790 5.08 34.72 -18.16
N GLU A 791 4.96 36.03 -17.86
CA GLU A 791 5.96 37.04 -18.23
C GLU A 791 7.19 37.10 -17.29
N GLY A 792 7.15 36.50 -16.10
CA GLY A 792 8.28 36.50 -15.15
C GLY A 792 9.39 35.46 -15.44
N CYS A 793 9.42 34.85 -16.62
CA CYS A 793 10.42 33.84 -17.01
C CYS A 793 11.32 34.26 -18.18
N VAL A 794 11.37 35.56 -18.50
CA VAL A 794 12.33 36.13 -19.44
C VAL A 794 13.14 37.21 -18.70
N GLU A 795 14.44 37.25 -19.02
CA GLU A 795 15.55 37.98 -18.40
C GLU A 795 15.27 39.40 -17.86
N GLY A 796 15.96 39.76 -16.77
CA GLY A 796 16.44 41.13 -16.54
C GLY A 796 15.61 42.05 -15.64
N GLU A 797 16.25 42.49 -14.56
CA GLU A 797 15.96 43.69 -13.73
C GLU A 797 14.70 43.73 -12.84
N ALA A 798 14.96 44.04 -11.57
CA ALA A 798 13.97 44.23 -10.53
C ALA A 798 13.32 45.62 -10.61
N PRO A 799 12.00 45.73 -10.38
CA PRO A 799 11.43 46.96 -9.88
C PRO A 799 11.04 46.82 -8.41
N SER A 800 11.57 47.73 -7.60
CA SER A 800 11.12 48.04 -6.25
C SER A 800 9.67 48.51 -6.26
N ALA A 801 8.79 47.80 -5.53
CA ALA A 801 7.47 48.30 -5.17
C ALA A 801 7.34 48.24 -3.64
N GLN A 802 7.33 49.42 -3.01
CA GLN A 802 6.96 49.63 -1.62
C GLN A 802 5.54 49.12 -1.39
N ILE A 803 5.36 48.29 -0.36
CA ILE A 803 4.05 47.97 0.19
C ILE A 803 3.94 48.72 1.51
N ASP A 804 3.10 49.76 1.52
CA ASP A 804 2.69 50.50 2.71
C ASP A 804 1.96 49.56 3.68
N LEU A 805 2.59 49.31 4.82
CA LEU A 805 1.99 48.63 5.97
C LEU A 805 1.32 49.69 6.85
N ASN A 806 0.02 49.91 6.67
CA ASN A 806 -0.80 50.60 7.67
C ASN A 806 -1.10 49.65 8.83
N VAL A 807 -0.28 49.73 9.88
CA VAL A 807 -0.54 49.17 11.21
C VAL A 807 -1.03 50.32 12.10
N PRO A 808 -2.16 50.21 12.82
CA PRO A 808 -2.49 51.18 13.85
C PRO A 808 -1.59 50.97 15.07
N GLU A 809 -0.77 51.99 15.36
CA GLU A 809 0.02 52.12 16.57
C GLU A 809 -0.87 52.17 17.82
N PHE A 810 -0.48 51.45 18.86
CA PHE A 810 -0.67 51.86 20.25
C PHE A 810 0.72 51.86 20.92
N SER A 811 1.37 53.01 20.95
CA SER A 811 2.42 53.38 21.90
C SER A 811 1.79 53.57 23.29
N TRP A 812 2.45 53.28 24.42
CA TRP A 812 3.44 54.06 25.17
C TRP A 812 3.80 53.17 26.41
N PHE A 813 4.97 53.09 27.06
CA PHE A 813 6.26 53.78 27.01
C PHE A 813 7.32 53.02 27.86
N SER A 814 8.60 53.10 27.44
CA SER A 814 9.86 53.26 28.22
C SER A 814 10.13 52.39 29.47
N SER A 815 11.33 51.86 29.74
CA SER A 815 12.67 52.47 29.67
C SER A 815 13.73 51.37 29.94
N SER A 816 14.75 51.24 29.08
CA SER A 816 16.15 51.67 29.29
C SER A 816 17.00 50.77 30.21
N PHE A 817 17.66 49.75 29.65
CA PHE A 817 19.12 49.71 29.38
C PHE A 817 19.49 48.44 28.59
#